data_AF-A0A1G2HYM8-F1
#
_entry.id   AF-A0A1G2HYM8-F1
#
_cell.length_a   1.000
_cell.length_b   1.000
_cell.length_c   1.000
_cell.angle_alpha   90.00
_cell.angle_beta   90.00
_cell.angle_gamma   90.00
#
_symmetry.space_group_name_H-M   'P 1'
#
loop_
_entity.id
_entity.type
_entity.pdbx_description
1 polymer ?
#
loop_
_entity_poly.entity_id
_entity_poly.type
_entity_poly.pdbx_seq_one_letter_code
_entity_poly.pdbx_strand_id
1 'polypeptide(L)'
;MELTITKRDGSRELFNADKINRSIERACFGLIDPIEKVTQVATDTKVILYNGITTEELDQATINAAVQNIKDNPDYDRIATRLLLKTIYKNVLGDYDNDIERLKVLHKENFENYIKTNIKNGILDERMGKTFDLKKLSEVLDISKDELFIYAGLSSLLGRYSVKDKKQNPAETPQYFFMRVAMGMSYNEKNPTEQAIKFYEKMSRHEYIAGGSTNIHAGTPNPALSNCFLLEIHDDMSHIAKSVADVMMLSKASGGIGASITKLRASGSPLSSNNTTSSGPTPFAKIIDTAIRAIQRGGKKKGALCFYMENWHLDFPDFIDWRHNAGDDYLRMRTADTAAFLSDEFMKRVADKQDWYMFDPKETPELNELYGKEFSKKYQEYVQMAEEGKLRIFKKVPATEQYRSILVALQTTSHPWLVFKDSINLRALNNNTGTIHMSNLCTEICLPQDKNNIAVCNLISVNLASHINKKQMDWQKLEESSRLAVRQLDNLIDINVLPIPEAERSDKENRAIGLGVMGFSDTIEQLGIPYDSPHAYDFADKVFEFISYMAIDESANLAKEKGSYKNFQGSEWSKGKVPIDTLEKLENDRGIALDIDKKSKQNWLDWETLREKVKNGMRNATLMAVAPNANIGLVAGTTPGIDPRFAQVFSRNKISGKYLDINHNLVTELKNLNLWEKVREKIIELQGDISSIEEIPLHIREIYKTSFSVSPYAYVEIAARAQKWVDQALSRNMYLEDRDMDKTMDIYYTAWKKGLKSTYYLHMKPRHSAEQSTTNVNKSEKMGKTGFAAVFAAKSVIQESFIAEASQDFVSVETQEKIVESFVVQSPQENIEAIAKIEPEQINSIVEPVKSSQIFSHVQTQINLNSSIDSANNNSENLEKENIVKTEPIEMKKVEEIKPINPSINSEQVNSPVANIELIEMKKVEEIKRPMAHSENSEQAPNAIFADNSAQQEKLSEEQIGFRIKIVNGKVYKIHMPSDPAEDNLCDSCQ
;
A
#
# COMPACT_ATOMS: atom_id res chain seq x y z
N MET A 1 -7.30 53.19 -0.42
CA MET A 1 -6.27 53.18 0.63
C MET A 1 -5.01 52.59 0.01
N GLU A 2 -3.83 53.07 0.40
CA GLU A 2 -2.58 52.38 0.05
C GLU A 2 -2.44 51.13 0.92
N LEU A 3 -2.09 50.00 0.30
CA LEU A 3 -1.82 48.75 1.01
C LEU A 3 -0.35 48.75 1.47
N THR A 4 -0.11 48.33 2.72
CA THR A 4 1.23 48.04 3.24
C THR A 4 1.43 46.53 3.40
N ILE A 5 2.65 46.06 3.18
CA ILE A 5 3.09 44.67 3.41
C ILE A 5 4.00 44.66 4.63
N THR A 6 3.81 43.72 5.55
CA THR A 6 4.72 43.47 6.68
C THR A 6 5.76 42.41 6.30
N LYS A 7 7.05 42.73 6.38
CA LYS A 7 8.15 41.79 6.12
C LYS A 7 8.44 40.88 7.31
N ARG A 8 9.23 39.83 7.07
CA ARG A 8 9.69 38.87 8.09
C ARG A 8 10.51 39.49 9.22
N ASP A 9 11.10 40.67 8.99
CA ASP A 9 11.82 41.48 9.99
C ASP A 9 10.89 42.43 10.79
N GLY A 10 9.58 42.42 10.50
CA GLY A 10 8.57 43.31 11.10
C GLY A 10 8.49 44.70 10.47
N SER A 11 9.36 45.05 9.52
CA SER A 11 9.28 46.33 8.81
C SER A 11 8.10 46.35 7.84
N ARG A 12 7.56 47.55 7.56
CA ARG A 12 6.48 47.73 6.58
C ARG A 12 7.00 48.44 5.34
N GLU A 13 6.60 47.95 4.16
CA GLU A 13 6.77 48.65 2.89
C GLU A 13 5.42 48.86 2.18
N LEU A 14 5.37 49.80 1.24
CA LEU A 14 4.21 49.95 0.36
C LEU A 14 4.07 48.73 -0.56
N PHE A 15 2.85 48.28 -0.77
CA PHE A 15 2.53 47.18 -1.66
C PHE A 15 2.95 47.51 -3.11
N ASN A 16 3.72 46.61 -3.71
CA ASN A 16 4.16 46.74 -5.09
C ASN A 16 3.74 45.50 -5.90
N ALA A 17 2.74 45.67 -6.78
CA ALA A 17 2.23 44.61 -7.64
C ALA A 17 3.27 44.02 -8.59
N ASP A 18 4.24 44.82 -9.07
CA ASP A 18 5.29 44.37 -9.99
C ASP A 18 6.17 43.28 -9.37
N LYS A 19 6.49 43.38 -8.07
CA LYS A 19 7.23 42.33 -7.33
C LYS A 19 6.52 40.97 -7.37
N ILE A 20 5.19 40.98 -7.28
CA ILE A 20 4.34 39.78 -7.28
C ILE A 20 4.15 39.26 -8.69
N ASN A 21 3.80 40.13 -9.64
CA ASN A 21 3.63 39.79 -11.06
C ASN A 21 4.89 39.10 -11.61
N ARG A 22 6.08 39.66 -11.38
CA ARG A 22 7.36 39.03 -11.79
C ARG A 22 7.63 37.71 -11.07
N SER A 23 7.15 37.53 -9.83
CA SER A 23 7.26 36.25 -9.11
C SER A 23 6.38 35.16 -9.73
N ILE A 24 5.21 35.52 -10.26
CA ILE A 24 4.32 34.61 -10.98
C ILE A 24 4.86 34.36 -12.39
N GLU A 25 5.39 35.38 -13.06
CA GLU A 25 6.04 35.30 -14.38
C GLU A 25 7.19 34.28 -14.40
N ARG A 26 8.06 34.31 -13.39
CA ARG A 26 9.11 33.29 -13.22
C ARG A 26 8.53 31.90 -13.00
N ALA A 27 7.43 31.76 -12.25
CA ALA A 27 6.73 30.48 -12.10
C ALA A 27 6.05 30.01 -13.40
N CYS A 28 5.74 30.93 -14.34
CA CYS A 28 5.18 30.64 -15.66
C CYS A 28 6.24 30.34 -16.74
N PHE A 29 7.54 30.35 -16.41
CA PHE A 29 8.61 30.17 -17.40
C PHE A 29 8.49 28.83 -18.17
N GLY A 30 8.52 28.89 -19.50
CA GLY A 30 8.40 27.73 -20.38
C GLY A 30 7.00 27.10 -20.46
N LEU A 31 5.96 27.78 -19.93
CA LEU A 31 4.56 27.39 -20.13
C LEU A 31 3.99 28.10 -21.37
N ILE A 32 2.93 27.50 -21.95
CA ILE A 32 2.15 28.11 -23.03
C ILE A 32 1.33 29.27 -22.45
N ASP A 33 1.20 30.37 -23.20
CA ASP A 33 0.47 31.60 -22.83
C ASP A 33 0.71 32.07 -21.38
N PRO A 34 1.97 32.45 -21.03
CA PRO A 34 2.32 32.80 -19.66
C PRO A 34 1.71 34.14 -19.22
N ILE A 35 1.47 35.08 -20.14
CA ILE A 35 0.91 36.42 -19.82
C ILE A 35 -0.51 36.30 -19.27
N GLU A 36 -1.33 35.42 -19.84
CA GLU A 36 -2.67 35.09 -19.35
C GLU A 36 -2.59 34.53 -17.92
N LYS A 37 -1.73 33.53 -17.69
CA LYS A 37 -1.59 32.83 -16.41
C LYS A 37 -1.06 33.73 -15.30
N VAL A 38 -0.13 34.65 -15.64
CA VAL A 38 0.30 35.74 -14.75
C VAL A 38 -0.87 36.66 -14.42
N THR A 39 -1.65 37.07 -15.42
CA THR A 39 -2.78 38.00 -15.24
C THR A 39 -3.88 37.40 -14.37
N GLN A 40 -4.20 36.11 -14.56
CA GLN A 40 -5.21 35.40 -13.78
C GLN A 40 -4.79 35.27 -12.30
N VAL A 41 -3.64 34.64 -12.04
CA VAL A 41 -3.15 34.45 -10.65
C VAL A 41 -2.93 35.79 -9.95
N ALA A 42 -2.41 36.81 -10.63
CA ALA A 42 -2.23 38.15 -10.06
C ALA A 42 -3.57 38.88 -9.82
N THR A 43 -4.65 38.51 -10.49
CA THR A 43 -5.99 39.07 -10.27
C THR A 43 -6.66 38.39 -9.09
N ASP A 44 -6.67 37.06 -9.05
CA ASP A 44 -7.22 36.28 -7.94
C ASP A 44 -6.49 36.56 -6.62
N THR A 45 -5.15 36.70 -6.66
CA THR A 45 -4.34 37.09 -5.49
C THR A 45 -4.78 38.43 -4.91
N LYS A 46 -5.15 39.42 -5.75
CA LYS A 46 -5.55 40.77 -5.27
C LYS A 46 -6.82 40.74 -4.43
N VAL A 47 -7.73 39.79 -4.69
CA VAL A 47 -9.00 39.65 -3.94
C VAL A 47 -8.75 39.25 -2.48
N ILE A 48 -7.62 38.60 -2.19
CA ILE A 48 -7.24 38.09 -0.87
C ILE A 48 -6.46 39.14 -0.03
N LEU A 49 -6.03 40.25 -0.64
CA LEU A 49 -5.15 41.22 0.01
C LEU A 49 -5.86 42.14 1.02
N TYR A 50 -5.22 42.34 2.17
CA TYR A 50 -5.61 43.31 3.18
C TYR A 50 -4.42 44.16 3.63
N ASN A 51 -4.69 45.32 4.23
CA ASN A 51 -3.62 46.22 4.67
C ASN A 51 -2.84 45.63 5.86
N GLY A 52 -1.52 45.56 5.74
CA GLY A 52 -0.60 45.01 6.74
C GLY A 52 -0.29 43.53 6.58
N ILE A 53 -0.86 42.85 5.57
CA ILE A 53 -0.60 41.44 5.23
C ILE A 53 0.90 41.12 5.23
N THR A 54 1.30 39.99 5.81
CA THR A 54 2.71 39.60 5.84
C THR A 54 3.19 39.08 4.48
N THR A 55 4.49 39.12 4.24
CA THR A 55 5.10 38.48 3.05
C THR A 55 4.81 36.98 2.96
N GLU A 56 4.57 36.30 4.09
CA GLU A 56 4.31 34.84 4.12
C GLU A 56 2.85 34.52 3.79
N GLU A 57 1.90 35.31 4.32
CA GLU A 57 0.48 35.25 3.93
C GLU A 57 0.28 35.64 2.46
N LEU A 58 1.04 36.61 1.95
CA LEU A 58 1.04 37.02 0.54
C LEU A 58 1.53 35.90 -0.40
N ASP A 59 2.65 35.25 -0.05
CA ASP A 59 3.13 34.08 -0.82
C ASP A 59 2.10 32.94 -0.78
N GLN A 60 1.50 32.65 0.38
CA GLN A 60 0.46 31.62 0.52
C GLN A 60 -0.84 31.96 -0.24
N ALA A 61 -1.25 33.23 -0.28
CA ALA A 61 -2.38 33.70 -1.08
C ALA A 61 -2.11 33.52 -2.59
N THR A 62 -0.89 33.84 -3.04
CA THR A 62 -0.48 33.67 -4.44
C THR A 62 -0.43 32.19 -4.84
N ILE A 63 0.04 31.32 -3.95
CA ILE A 63 -0.01 29.85 -4.12
C ILE A 63 -1.47 29.38 -4.21
N ASN A 64 -2.33 29.82 -3.30
CA ASN A 64 -3.74 29.40 -3.27
C ASN A 64 -4.50 29.85 -4.53
N ALA A 65 -4.21 31.04 -5.06
CA ALA A 65 -4.76 31.53 -6.33
C ALA A 65 -4.39 30.60 -7.50
N ALA A 66 -3.11 30.19 -7.62
CA ALA A 66 -2.71 29.21 -8.61
C ALA A 66 -3.42 27.85 -8.41
N VAL A 67 -3.48 27.34 -7.18
CA VAL A 67 -4.14 26.07 -6.84
C VAL A 67 -5.63 26.04 -7.21
N GLN A 68 -6.34 27.16 -7.11
CA GLN A 68 -7.76 27.25 -7.48
C GLN A 68 -8.02 27.16 -8.99
N ASN A 69 -7.03 27.52 -9.82
CA ASN A 69 -7.11 27.51 -11.29
C ASN A 69 -6.64 26.17 -11.92
N ILE A 70 -6.09 25.22 -11.13
CA ILE A 70 -5.67 23.88 -11.61
C ILE A 70 -6.80 23.17 -12.37
N LYS A 71 -8.05 23.38 -11.94
CA LYS A 71 -9.26 22.80 -12.52
C LYS A 71 -9.46 23.17 -14.00
N ASP A 72 -9.02 24.37 -14.40
CA ASP A 72 -9.24 24.94 -15.72
C ASP A 72 -8.07 24.56 -16.65
N ASN A 73 -6.84 24.58 -16.12
CA ASN A 73 -5.64 24.13 -16.81
C ASN A 73 -4.56 23.59 -15.83
N PRO A 74 -4.08 22.34 -15.98
CA PRO A 74 -3.01 21.78 -15.15
C PRO A 74 -1.67 22.55 -15.16
N ASP A 75 -1.44 23.46 -16.12
CA ASP A 75 -0.29 24.38 -16.09
C ASP A 75 -0.20 25.16 -14.77
N TYR A 76 -1.35 25.44 -14.13
CA TYR A 76 -1.42 26.10 -12.82
C TYR A 76 -0.92 25.23 -11.65
N ASP A 77 -0.89 23.90 -11.78
CA ASP A 77 -0.31 23.00 -10.76
C ASP A 77 1.22 23.22 -10.73
N ARG A 78 1.86 23.27 -11.91
CA ARG A 78 3.29 23.59 -12.03
C ARG A 78 3.63 25.01 -11.55
N ILE A 79 2.74 25.99 -11.77
CA ILE A 79 2.88 27.34 -11.18
C ILE A 79 2.81 27.27 -9.66
N ALA A 80 1.84 26.54 -9.09
CA ALA A 80 1.70 26.35 -7.64
C ALA A 80 2.90 25.61 -7.02
N THR A 81 3.43 24.58 -7.67
CA THR A 81 4.70 23.91 -7.28
C THR A 81 5.84 24.91 -7.25
N ARG A 82 6.07 25.67 -8.33
CA ARG A 82 7.19 26.61 -8.43
C ARG A 82 7.11 27.75 -7.41
N LEU A 83 5.91 28.27 -7.14
CA LEU A 83 5.69 29.24 -6.07
C LEU A 83 5.98 28.63 -4.68
N LEU A 84 5.55 27.39 -4.42
CA LEU A 84 5.88 26.66 -3.19
C LEU A 84 7.39 26.39 -3.07
N LEU A 85 8.07 25.96 -4.14
CA LEU A 85 9.52 25.78 -4.20
C LEU A 85 10.26 27.08 -3.85
N LYS A 86 9.90 28.20 -4.49
CA LYS A 86 10.40 29.55 -4.16
C LYS A 86 10.30 29.85 -2.66
N THR A 87 9.16 29.55 -2.01
CA THR A 87 9.02 29.79 -0.56
C THR A 87 9.94 28.90 0.28
N ILE A 88 10.03 27.59 0.00
CA ILE A 88 10.88 26.70 0.81
C ILE A 88 12.38 26.98 0.60
N TYR A 89 12.81 27.26 -0.63
CA TYR A 89 14.19 27.69 -0.89
C TYR A 89 14.53 28.96 -0.09
N LYS A 90 13.65 29.97 -0.14
CA LYS A 90 13.86 31.22 0.61
C LYS A 90 13.84 31.04 2.13
N ASN A 91 13.13 30.03 2.63
CA ASN A 91 13.08 29.70 4.05
C ASN A 91 14.33 28.94 4.53
N VAL A 92 14.89 28.05 3.71
CA VAL A 92 15.98 27.14 4.10
C VAL A 92 17.37 27.68 3.74
N LEU A 93 17.48 28.43 2.63
CA LEU A 93 18.77 28.85 2.05
C LEU A 93 19.00 30.37 2.11
N GLY A 94 17.98 31.16 2.46
CA GLY A 94 18.00 32.62 2.40
C GLY A 94 17.58 33.16 1.03
N ASP A 95 17.81 34.46 0.81
CA ASP A 95 17.52 35.07 -0.50
C ASP A 95 18.55 34.64 -1.56
N TYR A 96 18.08 34.46 -2.79
CA TYR A 96 18.86 33.99 -3.93
C TYR A 96 18.72 34.92 -5.15
N ASP A 97 18.23 36.14 -4.93
CA ASP A 97 17.96 37.21 -5.91
C ASP A 97 17.09 36.81 -7.12
N ASN A 98 16.46 35.63 -7.04
CA ASN A 98 15.73 34.93 -8.11
C ASN A 98 16.61 34.37 -9.24
N ASP A 99 17.93 34.25 -9.03
CA ASP A 99 18.84 33.55 -9.94
C ASP A 99 18.89 32.04 -9.64
N ILE A 100 18.76 31.23 -10.70
CA ILE A 100 18.79 29.77 -10.63
C ILE A 100 20.23 29.27 -10.41
N GLU A 101 21.25 29.94 -10.95
CA GLU A 101 22.63 29.52 -10.74
C GLU A 101 23.09 29.83 -9.31
N ARG A 102 22.77 31.03 -8.78
CA ARG A 102 22.97 31.33 -7.35
C ARG A 102 22.19 30.38 -6.45
N LEU A 103 20.98 29.95 -6.83
CA LEU A 103 20.20 28.96 -6.07
C LEU A 103 20.86 27.56 -6.06
N LYS A 104 21.47 27.12 -7.17
CA LYS A 104 22.30 25.88 -7.19
C LYS A 104 23.50 26.03 -6.26
N VAL A 105 24.23 27.14 -6.37
CA VAL A 105 25.41 27.41 -5.53
C VAL A 105 25.03 27.45 -4.04
N LEU A 106 23.91 28.10 -3.68
CA LEU A 106 23.39 28.13 -2.30
C LEU A 106 22.99 26.74 -1.79
N HIS A 107 22.42 25.87 -2.63
CA HIS A 107 22.18 24.47 -2.25
C HIS A 107 23.50 23.75 -1.91
N LYS A 108 24.56 23.99 -2.68
CA LYS A 108 25.88 23.37 -2.46
C LYS A 108 26.62 23.93 -1.24
N GLU A 109 26.65 25.25 -1.09
CA GLU A 109 27.28 25.97 0.02
C GLU A 109 26.62 25.64 1.37
N ASN A 110 25.28 25.60 1.43
CA ASN A 110 24.56 25.42 2.69
C ASN A 110 24.38 23.95 3.13
N PHE A 111 24.61 22.95 2.26
CA PHE A 111 24.31 21.55 2.60
C PHE A 111 25.13 21.03 3.80
N GLU A 112 26.43 21.33 3.82
CA GLU A 112 27.30 20.93 4.94
C GLU A 112 26.89 21.61 6.26
N ASN A 113 26.46 22.89 6.18
CA ASN A 113 25.94 23.62 7.34
C ASN A 113 24.56 23.10 7.80
N TYR A 114 23.70 22.68 6.87
CA TYR A 114 22.42 22.04 7.17
C TYR A 114 22.61 20.75 7.97
N ILE A 115 23.52 19.87 7.53
CA ILE A 115 23.86 18.63 8.26
C ILE A 115 24.45 18.97 9.64
N LYS A 116 25.49 19.80 9.71
CA LYS A 116 26.17 20.16 10.98
C LYS A 116 25.22 20.81 11.99
N THR A 117 24.34 21.70 11.54
CA THR A 117 23.37 22.41 12.39
C THR A 117 22.31 21.45 12.95
N ASN A 118 21.78 20.54 12.13
CA ASN A 118 20.76 19.60 12.59
C ASN A 118 21.33 18.44 13.43
N ILE A 119 22.60 18.06 13.26
CA ILE A 119 23.34 17.23 14.22
C ILE A 119 23.44 17.97 15.58
N LYS A 120 23.90 19.22 15.58
CA LYS A 120 24.01 20.04 16.81
C LYS A 120 22.68 20.24 17.54
N ASN A 121 21.57 20.24 16.81
CA ASN A 121 20.21 20.33 17.35
C ASN A 121 19.63 18.97 17.84
N GLY A 122 20.37 17.86 17.69
CA GLY A 122 19.89 16.51 18.03
C GLY A 122 18.82 15.95 17.08
N ILE A 123 18.67 16.55 15.89
CA ILE A 123 17.68 16.17 14.86
C ILE A 123 18.25 15.10 13.92
N LEU A 124 19.54 15.20 13.59
CA LEU A 124 20.25 14.23 12.75
C LEU A 124 21.36 13.51 13.53
N ASP A 125 21.66 12.30 13.08
CA ASP A 125 22.68 11.41 13.65
C ASP A 125 24.10 11.93 13.37
N GLU A 126 24.98 11.87 14.37
CA GLU A 126 26.38 12.31 14.24
C GLU A 126 27.14 11.59 13.11
N ARG A 127 26.77 10.35 12.77
CA ARG A 127 27.33 9.59 11.64
C ARG A 127 27.20 10.35 10.32
N MET A 128 26.14 11.15 10.13
CA MET A 128 25.97 11.95 8.91
C MET A 128 27.13 12.92 8.67
N GLY A 129 27.73 13.46 9.74
CA GLY A 129 28.88 14.37 9.66
C GLY A 129 30.26 13.69 9.77
N LYS A 130 30.31 12.38 10.04
CA LYS A 130 31.56 11.62 10.27
C LYS A 130 31.83 10.56 9.20
N THR A 131 30.79 10.02 8.56
CA THR A 131 30.86 8.86 7.66
C THR A 131 30.86 9.25 6.17
N PHE A 132 30.51 10.49 5.82
CA PHE A 132 30.29 10.93 4.44
C PHE A 132 31.18 12.11 4.04
N ASP A 133 31.59 12.13 2.78
CA ASP A 133 32.14 13.33 2.15
C ASP A 133 30.98 14.28 1.79
N LEU A 134 30.65 15.18 2.72
CA LEU A 134 29.56 16.15 2.55
C LEU A 134 29.77 17.11 1.38
N LYS A 135 31.02 17.34 0.94
CA LYS A 135 31.31 18.15 -0.24
C LYS A 135 30.97 17.35 -1.50
N LYS A 136 31.43 16.11 -1.62
CA LYS A 136 31.06 15.26 -2.77
C LYS A 136 29.55 15.01 -2.85
N LEU A 137 28.86 14.90 -1.71
CA LEU A 137 27.39 14.81 -1.68
C LEU A 137 26.70 16.12 -2.09
N SER A 138 27.25 17.29 -1.75
CA SER A 138 26.64 18.56 -2.19
C SER A 138 26.80 18.78 -3.69
N GLU A 139 27.92 18.35 -4.29
CA GLU A 139 28.17 18.52 -5.72
C GLU A 139 27.16 17.83 -6.65
N VAL A 140 26.53 16.72 -6.20
CA VAL A 140 25.54 15.97 -6.99
C VAL A 140 24.09 16.48 -6.84
N LEU A 141 23.83 17.48 -5.98
CA LEU A 141 22.48 17.98 -5.75
C LEU A 141 21.92 18.70 -6.98
N ASP A 142 20.88 18.12 -7.58
CA ASP A 142 20.25 18.59 -8.80
C ASP A 142 18.83 19.10 -8.54
N ILE A 143 18.69 20.43 -8.46
CA ILE A 143 17.41 21.11 -8.24
C ILE A 143 16.46 21.04 -9.45
N SER A 144 16.92 20.63 -10.64
CA SER A 144 16.02 20.48 -11.79
C SER A 144 14.98 19.38 -11.59
N LYS A 145 15.31 18.39 -10.74
CA LYS A 145 14.42 17.31 -10.33
C LYS A 145 13.24 17.78 -9.47
N ASP A 146 13.31 18.95 -8.83
CA ASP A 146 12.16 19.51 -8.08
C ASP A 146 11.00 19.91 -9.02
N GLU A 147 11.23 20.04 -10.33
CA GLU A 147 10.17 20.19 -11.34
C GLU A 147 9.35 18.90 -11.58
N LEU A 148 9.75 17.76 -11.02
CA LEU A 148 9.00 16.49 -11.08
C LEU A 148 7.81 16.45 -10.09
N PHE A 149 7.64 17.47 -9.24
CA PHE A 149 6.54 17.53 -8.29
C PHE A 149 5.29 18.21 -8.87
N ILE A 150 4.13 17.55 -8.69
CA ILE A 150 2.86 18.25 -8.55
C ILE A 150 2.74 18.88 -7.15
N TYR A 151 2.03 19.99 -7.05
CA TYR A 151 1.84 20.77 -5.81
C TYR A 151 1.28 19.89 -4.70
N ALA A 152 0.35 19.00 -5.05
CA ALA A 152 -0.27 18.05 -4.14
C ALA A 152 0.79 17.20 -3.39
N GLY A 153 1.82 16.75 -4.11
CA GLY A 153 2.92 15.91 -3.66
C GLY A 153 4.01 16.66 -2.90
N LEU A 154 4.51 17.79 -3.44
CA LEU A 154 5.49 18.64 -2.75
C LEU A 154 4.95 19.11 -1.39
N SER A 155 3.70 19.57 -1.36
CA SER A 155 3.01 19.96 -0.12
C SER A 155 2.81 18.77 0.84
N SER A 156 2.72 17.52 0.34
CA SER A 156 2.70 16.32 1.19
C SER A 156 4.07 16.01 1.78
N LEU A 157 5.15 16.11 0.99
CA LEU A 157 6.54 15.92 1.42
C LEU A 157 6.94 16.95 2.47
N LEU A 158 6.79 18.25 2.16
CA LEU A 158 7.05 19.35 3.09
C LEU A 158 6.09 19.31 4.30
N GLY A 159 4.88 18.78 4.12
CA GLY A 159 3.93 18.57 5.21
C GLY A 159 4.40 17.50 6.21
N ARG A 160 4.80 16.32 5.72
CA ARG A 160 4.90 15.08 6.51
C ARG A 160 6.32 14.55 6.73
N TYR A 161 7.25 14.80 5.80
CA TYR A 161 8.52 14.06 5.70
C TYR A 161 9.76 14.95 5.84
N SER A 162 9.66 16.24 5.52
CA SER A 162 10.75 17.20 5.74
C SER A 162 11.07 17.39 7.22
N VAL A 163 12.34 17.57 7.57
CA VAL A 163 12.77 18.12 8.86
C VAL A 163 12.04 19.43 9.16
N LYS A 164 11.77 19.69 10.45
CA LYS A 164 10.98 20.83 10.94
C LYS A 164 11.80 21.76 11.83
N ASP A 165 11.49 23.05 11.80
CA ASP A 165 12.02 24.02 12.75
C ASP A 165 11.29 23.97 14.12
N LYS A 166 11.72 24.85 15.04
CA LYS A 166 11.10 24.99 16.38
C LYS A 166 9.65 25.52 16.34
N LYS A 167 9.18 26.06 15.21
CA LYS A 167 7.80 26.49 14.95
C LYS A 167 6.97 25.44 14.20
N GLN A 168 7.55 24.27 13.91
CA GLN A 168 6.98 23.18 13.09
C GLN A 168 6.83 23.51 11.58
N ASN A 169 7.50 24.55 11.10
CA ASN A 169 7.62 24.85 9.67
C ASN A 169 8.60 23.88 8.99
N PRO A 170 8.44 23.59 7.68
CA PRO A 170 9.42 22.82 6.91
C PRO A 170 10.77 23.54 6.85
N ALA A 171 11.86 22.83 7.15
CA ALA A 171 13.22 23.36 7.29
C ALA A 171 14.26 22.60 6.45
N GLU A 172 13.80 21.93 5.38
CA GLU A 172 14.57 21.05 4.51
C GLU A 172 14.02 21.17 3.07
N THR A 173 14.89 21.32 2.07
CA THR A 173 14.48 21.31 0.64
C THR A 173 14.29 19.86 0.16
N PRO A 174 13.56 19.60 -0.94
CA PRO A 174 13.31 18.21 -1.37
C PRO A 174 14.60 17.47 -1.74
N GLN A 175 15.58 18.19 -2.30
CA GLN A 175 16.92 17.63 -2.58
C GLN A 175 17.70 17.27 -1.30
N TYR A 176 17.63 18.11 -0.25
CA TYR A 176 18.22 17.78 1.06
C TYR A 176 17.49 16.60 1.71
N PHE A 177 16.15 16.51 1.58
CA PHE A 177 15.34 15.39 2.05
C PHE A 177 15.77 14.06 1.41
N PHE A 178 15.86 13.98 0.09
CA PHE A 178 16.28 12.75 -0.59
C PHE A 178 17.72 12.37 -0.24
N MET A 179 18.63 13.33 -0.11
CA MET A 179 20.00 13.07 0.31
C MET A 179 20.09 12.58 1.77
N ARG A 180 19.31 13.16 2.70
CA ARG A 180 19.21 12.69 4.09
C ARG A 180 18.76 11.23 4.15
N VAL A 181 17.70 10.86 3.43
CA VAL A 181 17.21 9.48 3.40
C VAL A 181 18.26 8.54 2.79
N ALA A 182 18.94 8.96 1.73
CA ALA A 182 19.97 8.17 1.06
C ALA A 182 21.20 7.92 1.95
N MET A 183 21.76 8.97 2.58
CA MET A 183 22.81 8.87 3.59
C MET A 183 22.36 7.98 4.76
N GLY A 184 21.15 8.21 5.27
CA GLY A 184 20.58 7.46 6.38
C GLY A 184 20.49 5.96 6.15
N MET A 185 20.37 5.50 4.89
CA MET A 185 20.35 4.08 4.51
C MET A 185 21.71 3.54 4.01
N SER A 186 22.79 4.31 4.15
CA SER A 186 24.12 3.97 3.59
C SER A 186 25.25 3.87 4.65
N TYR A 187 24.96 4.05 5.95
CA TYR A 187 25.98 4.07 7.01
C TYR A 187 26.91 2.85 7.03
N ASN A 188 26.36 1.66 6.75
CA ASN A 188 27.05 0.38 6.93
C ASN A 188 27.66 -0.16 5.61
N GLU A 189 27.67 0.65 4.55
CA GLU A 189 28.23 0.27 3.25
C GLU A 189 29.75 0.44 3.20
N LYS A 190 30.41 -0.32 2.31
CA LYS A 190 31.87 -0.24 2.12
C LYS A 190 32.33 1.14 1.61
N ASN A 191 31.47 1.83 0.86
CA ASN A 191 31.68 3.19 0.35
C ASN A 191 30.40 4.03 0.57
N PRO A 192 30.14 4.54 1.79
CA PRO A 192 28.88 5.18 2.15
C PRO A 192 28.49 6.33 1.23
N THR A 193 29.44 7.21 0.89
CA THR A 193 29.23 8.34 -0.03
C THR A 193 28.72 7.88 -1.40
N GLU A 194 29.36 6.90 -2.03
CA GLU A 194 28.98 6.44 -3.38
C GLU A 194 27.60 5.76 -3.38
N GLN A 195 27.28 5.02 -2.32
CA GLN A 195 25.98 4.34 -2.23
C GLN A 195 24.85 5.33 -1.91
N ALA A 196 25.12 6.36 -1.09
CA ALA A 196 24.19 7.46 -0.88
C ALA A 196 23.90 8.22 -2.19
N ILE A 197 24.91 8.48 -3.04
CA ILE A 197 24.70 9.10 -4.36
C ILE A 197 23.76 8.25 -5.23
N LYS A 198 23.94 6.92 -5.28
CA LYS A 198 23.07 6.02 -6.07
C LYS A 198 21.62 6.00 -5.57
N PHE A 199 21.40 5.89 -4.26
CA PHE A 199 20.06 5.94 -3.68
C PHE A 199 19.41 7.33 -3.86
N TYR A 200 20.19 8.40 -3.70
CA TYR A 200 19.74 9.77 -3.97
C TYR A 200 19.29 9.95 -5.42
N GLU A 201 20.07 9.49 -6.41
CA GLU A 201 19.71 9.61 -7.82
C GLU A 201 18.35 8.95 -8.14
N LYS A 202 18.13 7.71 -7.69
CA LYS A 202 16.87 7.00 -7.93
C LYS A 202 15.69 7.64 -7.20
N MET A 203 15.84 8.03 -5.93
CA MET A 203 14.75 8.66 -5.16
C MET A 203 14.42 10.07 -5.64
N SER A 204 15.42 10.89 -5.95
CA SER A 204 15.24 12.27 -6.43
C SER A 204 14.62 12.36 -7.83
N ARG A 205 14.74 11.30 -8.64
CA ARG A 205 14.03 11.14 -9.93
C ARG A 205 12.64 10.51 -9.80
N HIS A 206 12.18 10.28 -8.56
CA HIS A 206 10.95 9.55 -8.23
C HIS A 206 10.87 8.12 -8.82
N GLU A 207 12.01 7.47 -9.07
CA GLU A 207 12.06 6.13 -9.69
C GLU A 207 11.63 5.03 -8.72
N TYR A 208 11.97 5.19 -7.44
CA TYR A 208 11.30 4.54 -6.33
C TYR A 208 11.24 5.50 -5.14
N ILE A 209 10.33 5.26 -4.18
CA ILE A 209 10.27 6.01 -2.92
C ILE A 209 10.26 5.05 -1.74
N ALA A 210 11.06 5.35 -0.71
CA ALA A 210 11.15 4.58 0.53
C ALA A 210 9.84 4.62 1.34
N GLY A 211 9.68 3.64 2.23
CA GLY A 211 8.52 3.53 3.10
C GLY A 211 8.26 4.76 3.96
N GLY A 212 6.99 4.96 4.34
CA GLY A 212 6.56 6.15 5.08
C GLY A 212 7.30 6.39 6.40
N SER A 213 7.64 5.35 7.15
CA SER A 213 8.47 5.43 8.36
C SER A 213 9.93 5.80 8.01
N THR A 214 10.52 5.14 7.02
CA THR A 214 11.88 5.40 6.50
C THR A 214 12.07 6.88 6.13
N ASN A 215 11.12 7.49 5.41
CA ASN A 215 11.20 8.92 5.03
C ASN A 215 11.21 9.88 6.23
N ILE A 216 10.49 9.53 7.31
CA ILE A 216 10.46 10.33 8.55
C ILE A 216 11.78 10.17 9.31
N HIS A 217 12.23 8.92 9.48
CA HIS A 217 13.23 8.58 10.50
C HIS A 217 14.64 8.33 9.98
N ALA A 218 14.85 8.11 8.68
CA ALA A 218 16.18 7.95 8.10
C ALA A 218 17.02 9.23 8.30
N GLY A 219 18.25 9.04 8.80
CA GLY A 219 19.14 10.13 9.19
C GLY A 219 18.97 10.65 10.62
N THR A 220 17.92 10.25 11.36
CA THR A 220 17.72 10.66 12.76
C THR A 220 18.52 9.77 13.74
N PRO A 221 18.83 10.23 14.97
CA PRO A 221 19.62 9.46 15.94
C PRO A 221 18.96 8.17 16.48
N ASN A 222 17.63 8.03 16.38
CA ASN A 222 16.89 6.85 16.84
C ASN A 222 15.91 6.39 15.74
N PRO A 223 16.42 5.81 14.65
CA PRO A 223 15.66 5.61 13.42
C PRO A 223 14.68 4.43 13.50
N ALA A 224 13.39 4.71 13.70
CA ALA A 224 12.30 3.72 13.59
C ALA A 224 11.86 3.58 12.12
N LEU A 225 12.42 2.63 11.38
CA LEU A 225 12.34 2.59 9.91
C LEU A 225 11.22 1.70 9.37
N SER A 226 10.81 0.66 10.09
CA SER A 226 9.79 -0.29 9.63
C SER A 226 8.38 0.32 9.53
N ASN A 227 7.57 -0.24 8.64
CA ASN A 227 6.23 0.27 8.32
C ASN A 227 5.10 -0.47 9.03
N CYS A 228 5.22 -1.80 9.20
CA CYS A 228 4.18 -2.62 9.83
C CYS A 228 4.77 -3.72 10.73
N PHE A 229 3.93 -4.23 11.63
CA PHE A 229 4.23 -5.29 12.59
C PHE A 229 3.11 -6.33 12.65
N LEU A 230 3.47 -7.55 13.03
CA LEU A 230 2.58 -8.71 13.10
C LEU A 230 2.83 -9.48 14.40
N LEU A 231 1.85 -9.50 15.32
CA LEU A 231 1.90 -10.29 16.56
C LEU A 231 0.72 -11.26 16.68
N GLU A 232 0.90 -12.33 17.45
CA GLU A 232 -0.16 -13.27 17.82
C GLU A 232 -0.47 -13.17 19.32
N ILE A 233 -1.74 -13.09 19.69
CA ILE A 233 -2.17 -12.99 21.10
C ILE A 233 -2.52 -14.39 21.63
N HIS A 234 -1.61 -14.94 22.45
CA HIS A 234 -1.76 -16.25 23.08
C HIS A 234 -2.78 -16.24 24.24
N ASP A 235 -3.41 -17.40 24.50
CA ASP A 235 -4.41 -17.70 25.56
C ASP A 235 -3.82 -17.71 27.00
N ASP A 236 -3.14 -16.63 27.37
CA ASP A 236 -2.53 -16.42 28.68
C ASP A 236 -2.68 -14.95 29.10
N MET A 237 -3.14 -14.70 30.33
CA MET A 237 -3.39 -13.34 30.82
C MET A 237 -2.11 -12.48 30.86
N SER A 238 -0.95 -13.08 31.14
CA SER A 238 0.31 -12.32 31.12
C SER A 238 0.70 -11.91 29.69
N HIS A 239 0.48 -12.80 28.71
CA HIS A 239 0.70 -12.50 27.30
C HIS A 239 -0.32 -11.50 26.73
N ILE A 240 -1.60 -11.59 27.12
CA ILE A 240 -2.64 -10.62 26.72
C ILE A 240 -2.24 -9.22 27.23
N ALA A 241 -1.84 -9.10 28.51
CA ALA A 241 -1.38 -7.84 29.08
C ALA A 241 -0.10 -7.31 28.37
N LYS A 242 0.86 -8.17 28.05
CA LYS A 242 2.04 -7.81 27.24
C LYS A 242 1.63 -7.32 25.85
N SER A 243 0.68 -8.01 25.19
CA SER A 243 0.21 -7.67 23.84
C SER A 243 -0.39 -6.26 23.78
N VAL A 244 -1.12 -5.82 24.81
CA VAL A 244 -1.58 -4.42 24.93
C VAL A 244 -0.40 -3.46 24.96
N ALA A 245 0.62 -3.72 25.77
CA ALA A 245 1.81 -2.88 25.90
C ALA A 245 2.68 -2.85 24.62
N ASP A 246 2.88 -4.02 23.98
CA ASP A 246 3.59 -4.15 22.71
C ASP A 246 2.88 -3.32 21.63
N VAL A 247 1.56 -3.48 21.48
CA VAL A 247 0.74 -2.70 20.53
C VAL A 247 0.87 -1.20 20.77
N MET A 248 0.89 -0.76 22.03
CA MET A 248 1.12 0.65 22.37
C MET A 248 2.51 1.14 21.92
N MET A 249 3.56 0.36 22.16
CA MET A 249 4.94 0.72 21.80
C MET A 249 5.18 0.71 20.28
N LEU A 250 4.62 -0.27 19.57
CA LEU A 250 4.71 -0.37 18.11
C LEU A 250 3.92 0.77 17.41
N SER A 251 2.72 1.10 17.92
CA SER A 251 1.93 2.24 17.40
C SER A 251 2.62 3.58 17.67
N LYS A 252 3.28 3.74 18.83
CA LYS A 252 4.13 4.91 19.12
C LYS A 252 5.26 5.04 18.08
N ALA A 253 5.84 3.93 17.63
CA ALA A 253 6.93 3.86 16.64
C ALA A 253 6.51 4.06 15.16
N SER A 254 5.26 4.47 14.88
CA SER A 254 4.66 4.70 13.54
C SER A 254 4.06 3.47 12.86
N GLY A 255 4.22 2.27 13.43
CA GLY A 255 3.82 1.03 12.78
C GLY A 255 2.31 0.88 12.61
N GLY A 256 1.89 0.37 11.45
CA GLY A 256 0.59 -0.30 11.30
C GLY A 256 0.68 -1.72 11.84
N ILE A 257 -0.36 -2.23 12.48
CA ILE A 257 -0.27 -3.50 13.22
C ILE A 257 -1.30 -4.51 12.70
N GLY A 258 -0.90 -5.76 12.49
CA GLY A 258 -1.78 -6.92 12.51
C GLY A 258 -1.71 -7.61 13.87
N ALA A 259 -2.84 -8.07 14.41
CA ALA A 259 -2.88 -8.90 15.62
C ALA A 259 -3.85 -10.09 15.44
N SER A 260 -3.32 -11.31 15.53
CA SER A 260 -4.15 -12.52 15.49
C SER A 260 -4.70 -12.83 16.88
N ILE A 261 -5.99 -13.09 16.95
CA ILE A 261 -6.73 -13.40 18.19
C ILE A 261 -7.37 -14.80 18.18
N THR A 262 -7.18 -15.58 17.11
CA THR A 262 -7.72 -16.94 16.93
C THR A 262 -7.34 -17.90 18.07
N LYS A 263 -6.18 -17.70 18.73
CA LYS A 263 -5.75 -18.53 19.87
C LYS A 263 -6.55 -18.30 21.15
N LEU A 264 -7.22 -17.16 21.33
CA LEU A 264 -7.93 -16.83 22.58
C LEU A 264 -9.15 -17.73 22.78
N ARG A 265 -9.32 -18.32 23.98
CA ARG A 265 -10.48 -19.18 24.27
C ARG A 265 -11.82 -18.45 24.13
N ALA A 266 -12.83 -19.17 23.67
CA ALA A 266 -14.15 -18.60 23.38
C ALA A 266 -14.92 -18.13 24.63
N SER A 267 -15.94 -17.31 24.40
CA SER A 267 -16.95 -16.93 25.38
C SER A 267 -17.60 -18.17 25.98
N GLY A 268 -17.65 -18.25 27.31
CA GLY A 268 -18.13 -19.45 28.00
C GLY A 268 -17.10 -20.56 28.18
N SER A 269 -15.86 -20.45 27.68
CA SER A 269 -14.77 -21.41 28.00
C SER A 269 -14.50 -21.46 29.52
N PRO A 270 -14.27 -22.63 30.14
CA PRO A 270 -13.84 -22.70 31.54
C PRO A 270 -12.52 -21.97 31.84
N LEU A 271 -12.41 -21.43 33.05
CA LEU A 271 -11.19 -20.87 33.65
C LEU A 271 -10.70 -21.75 34.81
N SER A 272 -9.49 -22.30 34.67
CA SER A 272 -8.85 -23.20 35.65
C SER A 272 -8.47 -22.53 36.98
N SER A 273 -8.48 -21.20 37.04
CA SER A 273 -8.10 -20.39 38.21
C SER A 273 -9.16 -20.34 39.31
N ASN A 274 -10.43 -20.39 38.94
CA ASN A 274 -11.54 -19.95 39.82
C ASN A 274 -12.91 -20.57 39.47
N ASN A 275 -12.94 -21.57 38.58
CA ASN A 275 -14.15 -22.30 38.18
C ASN A 275 -15.28 -21.40 37.60
N THR A 276 -14.93 -20.25 37.02
CA THR A 276 -15.84 -19.41 36.22
C THR A 276 -15.58 -19.61 34.73
N THR A 277 -16.32 -18.90 33.89
CA THR A 277 -16.13 -18.89 32.43
C THR A 277 -15.37 -17.66 31.93
N SER A 278 -14.84 -17.77 30.72
CA SER A 278 -14.23 -16.70 29.92
C SER A 278 -15.29 -15.78 29.34
N SER A 279 -14.95 -14.50 29.19
CA SER A 279 -15.71 -13.49 28.45
C SER A 279 -15.31 -13.36 26.97
N GLY A 280 -14.49 -14.31 26.47
CA GLY A 280 -14.09 -14.41 25.06
C GLY A 280 -13.09 -13.33 24.60
N PRO A 281 -12.81 -13.25 23.28
CA PRO A 281 -11.85 -12.29 22.73
C PRO A 281 -12.33 -10.84 22.78
N THR A 282 -13.64 -10.58 22.70
CA THR A 282 -14.23 -9.24 22.48
C THR A 282 -13.79 -8.19 23.51
N PRO A 283 -13.80 -8.45 24.85
CA PRO A 283 -13.37 -7.45 25.82
C PRO A 283 -11.88 -7.11 25.72
N PHE A 284 -11.02 -8.09 25.42
CA PHE A 284 -9.58 -7.85 25.23
C PHE A 284 -9.31 -7.04 23.96
N ALA A 285 -10.04 -7.32 22.87
CA ALA A 285 -10.00 -6.50 21.67
C ALA A 285 -10.48 -5.05 21.93
N LYS A 286 -11.51 -4.84 22.75
CA LYS A 286 -11.99 -3.49 23.13
C LYS A 286 -10.94 -2.70 23.93
N ILE A 287 -10.21 -3.35 24.84
CA ILE A 287 -9.07 -2.73 25.55
C ILE A 287 -8.01 -2.26 24.55
N ILE A 288 -7.68 -3.10 23.57
CA ILE A 288 -6.66 -2.79 22.56
C ILE A 288 -7.12 -1.70 21.57
N ASP A 289 -8.38 -1.71 21.10
CA ASP A 289 -8.98 -0.61 20.30
C ASP A 289 -8.88 0.73 21.03
N THR A 290 -9.16 0.72 22.33
CA THR A 290 -9.10 1.90 23.21
C THR A 290 -7.67 2.39 23.41
N ALA A 291 -6.70 1.47 23.59
CA ALA A 291 -5.28 1.80 23.70
C ALA A 291 -4.73 2.42 22.39
N ILE A 292 -5.08 1.84 21.24
CA ILE A 292 -4.76 2.38 19.90
C ILE A 292 -5.41 3.76 19.69
N ARG A 293 -6.66 3.94 20.14
CA ARG A 293 -7.38 5.23 20.09
C ARG A 293 -6.72 6.32 20.92
N ALA A 294 -6.11 5.99 22.05
CA ALA A 294 -5.38 6.94 22.89
C ALA A 294 -4.07 7.42 22.23
N ILE A 295 -3.44 6.61 21.39
CA ILE A 295 -2.18 6.94 20.70
C ILE A 295 -2.49 7.75 19.44
N GLN A 296 -2.46 9.07 19.57
CA GLN A 296 -2.71 10.00 18.47
C GLN A 296 -1.53 10.96 18.24
N ARG A 297 -1.05 11.03 17.00
CA ARG A 297 0.01 11.96 16.59
C ARG A 297 -0.59 13.33 16.32
N GLY A 298 -0.22 14.31 17.15
CA GLY A 298 -0.64 15.71 17.03
C GLY A 298 -2.15 15.92 17.00
N GLY A 299 -2.92 15.04 17.65
CA GLY A 299 -4.40 15.04 17.62
C GLY A 299 -5.02 14.79 16.24
N LYS A 300 -4.25 14.36 15.23
CA LYS A 300 -4.70 14.32 13.82
C LYS A 300 -4.51 12.97 13.10
N LYS A 301 -3.68 12.06 13.62
CA LYS A 301 -3.60 10.66 13.12
C LYS A 301 -3.60 9.69 14.30
N LYS A 302 -4.62 8.84 14.38
CA LYS A 302 -4.72 7.72 15.34
C LYS A 302 -3.72 6.60 14.98
N GLY A 303 -3.42 5.72 15.94
CA GLY A 303 -2.88 4.39 15.63
C GLY A 303 -3.81 3.59 14.73
N ALA A 304 -3.30 2.56 14.07
CA ALA A 304 -4.07 1.70 13.18
C ALA A 304 -3.66 0.23 13.36
N LEU A 305 -4.66 -0.63 13.48
CA LEU A 305 -4.56 -2.04 13.88
C LEU A 305 -5.62 -2.82 13.12
N CYS A 306 -5.29 -4.00 12.60
CA CYS A 306 -6.26 -4.98 12.12
C CYS A 306 -6.24 -6.23 13.01
N PHE A 307 -7.41 -6.65 13.52
CA PHE A 307 -7.57 -7.95 14.17
C PHE A 307 -7.84 -9.05 13.14
N TYR A 308 -7.23 -10.21 13.36
CA TYR A 308 -7.43 -11.40 12.53
C TYR A 308 -8.04 -12.55 13.35
N MET A 309 -9.06 -13.19 12.77
CA MET A 309 -9.70 -14.37 13.35
C MET A 309 -10.03 -15.38 12.23
N GLU A 310 -9.80 -16.68 12.50
CA GLU A 310 -10.25 -17.76 11.61
C GLU A 310 -11.75 -18.06 11.81
N ASN A 311 -12.44 -18.37 10.72
CA ASN A 311 -13.91 -18.46 10.71
C ASN A 311 -14.50 -19.73 11.36
N TRP A 312 -13.66 -20.65 11.86
CA TRP A 312 -14.07 -21.74 12.76
C TRP A 312 -14.08 -21.33 14.23
N HIS A 313 -13.65 -20.11 14.60
CA HIS A 313 -13.70 -19.66 15.98
C HIS A 313 -15.16 -19.48 16.46
N LEU A 314 -15.52 -19.99 17.64
CA LEU A 314 -16.90 -19.98 18.16
C LEU A 314 -17.54 -18.58 18.20
N ASP A 315 -16.77 -17.55 18.53
CA ASP A 315 -17.21 -16.15 18.62
C ASP A 315 -17.00 -15.35 17.31
N PHE A 316 -16.66 -16.02 16.21
CA PHE A 316 -16.52 -15.37 14.90
C PHE A 316 -17.78 -14.59 14.45
N PRO A 317 -19.03 -15.01 14.77
CA PRO A 317 -20.22 -14.21 14.52
C PRO A 317 -20.24 -12.84 15.22
N ASP A 318 -19.58 -12.70 16.38
CA ASP A 318 -19.46 -11.41 17.08
C ASP A 318 -18.35 -10.57 16.44
N PHE A 319 -17.23 -11.21 16.05
CA PHE A 319 -16.08 -10.58 15.39
C PHE A 319 -16.42 -9.87 14.08
N ILE A 320 -17.27 -10.47 13.22
CA ILE A 320 -17.72 -9.83 11.98
C ILE A 320 -18.60 -8.60 12.26
N ASP A 321 -19.21 -8.53 13.45
CA ASP A 321 -20.18 -7.52 13.84
C ASP A 321 -19.53 -6.30 14.53
N TRP A 322 -18.28 -6.43 14.99
CA TRP A 322 -17.50 -5.39 15.68
C TRP A 322 -17.41 -4.05 14.95
N ARG A 323 -17.51 -4.05 13.62
CA ARG A 323 -17.39 -2.85 12.77
C ARG A 323 -18.72 -2.20 12.40
N HIS A 324 -19.86 -2.77 12.80
CA HIS A 324 -21.16 -2.15 12.53
C HIS A 324 -21.35 -0.85 13.33
N ASN A 325 -21.93 0.16 12.67
CA ASN A 325 -22.14 1.46 13.30
C ASN A 325 -23.18 1.42 14.44
N ALA A 326 -24.14 0.50 14.36
CA ALA A 326 -25.17 0.25 15.37
C ALA A 326 -24.87 -1.02 16.19
N GLY A 327 -25.48 -1.11 17.38
CA GLY A 327 -25.26 -2.15 18.37
C GLY A 327 -24.79 -1.57 19.71
N ASP A 328 -24.57 -2.45 20.69
CA ASP A 328 -23.93 -2.08 21.96
C ASP A 328 -22.47 -1.67 21.71
N ASP A 329 -22.08 -0.46 22.13
CA ASP A 329 -20.71 0.02 21.90
C ASP A 329 -19.66 -0.83 22.64
N TYR A 330 -20.00 -1.47 23.77
CA TYR A 330 -19.06 -2.39 24.44
C TYR A 330 -18.63 -3.54 23.52
N LEU A 331 -19.45 -3.90 22.52
CA LEU A 331 -19.21 -4.94 21.51
C LEU A 331 -18.81 -4.36 20.13
N ARG A 332 -18.31 -3.12 20.06
CA ARG A 332 -17.85 -2.47 18.82
C ARG A 332 -16.42 -1.94 18.89
N MET A 333 -15.65 -2.24 17.85
CA MET A 333 -14.30 -1.71 17.62
C MET A 333 -14.41 -0.51 16.68
N ARG A 334 -14.16 0.69 17.21
CA ARG A 334 -14.39 1.96 16.50
C ARG A 334 -13.12 2.51 15.85
N THR A 335 -12.02 1.77 15.92
CA THR A 335 -10.66 2.24 15.59
C THR A 335 -9.81 1.17 14.92
N ALA A 336 -9.89 -0.08 15.39
CA ALA A 336 -9.25 -1.23 14.79
C ALA A 336 -10.11 -1.81 13.67
N ASP A 337 -9.47 -2.18 12.56
CA ASP A 337 -10.03 -2.90 11.43
C ASP A 337 -10.10 -4.41 11.73
N THR A 338 -10.80 -5.19 10.89
CA THR A 338 -10.93 -6.65 11.05
C THR A 338 -10.72 -7.37 9.72
N ALA A 339 -10.17 -8.59 9.78
CA ALA A 339 -9.95 -9.47 8.64
C ALA A 339 -10.25 -10.95 8.99
N ALA A 340 -10.95 -11.62 8.10
CA ALA A 340 -11.29 -13.03 8.20
C ALA A 340 -10.19 -13.87 7.53
N PHE A 341 -9.60 -14.79 8.29
CA PHE A 341 -8.56 -15.69 7.82
C PHE A 341 -9.20 -17.04 7.44
N LEU A 342 -9.37 -17.27 6.13
CA LEU A 342 -10.21 -18.34 5.57
C LEU A 342 -9.36 -19.49 5.03
N SER A 343 -9.70 -20.73 5.37
CA SER A 343 -9.07 -21.94 4.81
C SER A 343 -9.73 -22.39 3.51
N ASP A 344 -9.00 -23.17 2.72
CA ASP A 344 -9.51 -23.85 1.52
C ASP A 344 -10.61 -24.85 1.87
N GLU A 345 -10.56 -25.46 3.06
CA GLU A 345 -11.62 -26.34 3.59
C GLU A 345 -12.96 -25.60 3.69
N PHE A 346 -12.97 -24.36 4.20
CA PHE A 346 -14.17 -23.54 4.22
C PHE A 346 -14.66 -23.22 2.80
N MET A 347 -13.76 -22.77 1.92
CA MET A 347 -14.13 -22.38 0.56
C MET A 347 -14.63 -23.57 -0.30
N LYS A 348 -14.12 -24.78 -0.06
CA LYS A 348 -14.67 -26.04 -0.61
C LYS A 348 -16.08 -26.29 -0.10
N ARG A 349 -16.31 -26.21 1.22
CA ARG A 349 -17.65 -26.41 1.83
C ARG A 349 -18.67 -25.37 1.38
N VAL A 350 -18.26 -24.13 1.07
CA VAL A 350 -19.11 -23.12 0.44
C VAL A 350 -19.54 -23.57 -0.96
N ALA A 351 -18.62 -24.06 -1.79
CA ALA A 351 -18.92 -24.54 -3.15
C ALA A 351 -19.81 -25.79 -3.14
N ASP A 352 -19.48 -26.76 -2.28
CA ASP A 352 -20.18 -28.04 -2.13
C ASP A 352 -21.46 -27.95 -1.29
N LYS A 353 -21.81 -26.74 -0.79
CA LYS A 353 -22.99 -26.44 0.05
C LYS A 353 -23.08 -27.29 1.33
N GLN A 354 -21.94 -27.55 1.95
CA GLN A 354 -21.82 -28.35 3.18
C GLN A 354 -21.94 -27.49 4.45
N ASP A 355 -22.09 -28.18 5.59
CA ASP A 355 -22.07 -27.55 6.92
C ASP A 355 -20.66 -27.11 7.34
N TRP A 356 -20.61 -25.97 8.03
CA TRP A 356 -19.47 -25.43 8.75
C TRP A 356 -19.71 -25.46 10.25
N TYR A 357 -18.72 -25.96 10.97
CA TYR A 357 -18.67 -26.07 12.43
C TYR A 357 -17.69 -25.05 12.98
N MET A 358 -18.07 -24.42 14.10
CA MET A 358 -17.22 -23.51 14.87
C MET A 358 -16.99 -24.08 16.27
N PHE A 359 -15.76 -23.94 16.77
CA PHE A 359 -15.26 -24.57 17.99
C PHE A 359 -14.61 -23.55 18.93
N ASP A 360 -14.49 -23.92 20.21
CA ASP A 360 -13.65 -23.20 21.17
C ASP A 360 -12.17 -23.57 20.95
N PRO A 361 -11.27 -22.61 20.66
CA PRO A 361 -9.83 -22.88 20.52
C PRO A 361 -9.21 -23.59 21.72
N LYS A 362 -9.86 -23.54 22.90
CA LYS A 362 -9.40 -24.26 24.09
C LYS A 362 -9.51 -25.78 23.98
N GLU A 363 -10.46 -26.26 23.18
CA GLU A 363 -10.71 -27.69 22.93
C GLU A 363 -10.16 -28.14 21.56
N THR A 364 -9.85 -27.20 20.66
CA THR A 364 -9.31 -27.47 19.31
C THR A 364 -8.01 -26.71 18.97
N PRO A 365 -6.99 -26.65 19.85
CA PRO A 365 -5.84 -25.75 19.69
C PRO A 365 -4.97 -26.08 18.47
N GLU A 366 -4.95 -27.33 17.99
CA GLU A 366 -4.19 -27.70 16.79
C GLU A 366 -4.64 -26.96 15.50
N LEU A 367 -5.89 -26.51 15.40
CA LEU A 367 -6.43 -25.89 14.17
C LEU A 367 -5.72 -24.59 13.76
N ASN A 368 -5.21 -23.83 14.72
CA ASN A 368 -4.50 -22.58 14.47
C ASN A 368 -3.13 -22.83 13.81
N GLU A 369 -2.44 -23.92 14.19
CA GLU A 369 -1.10 -24.24 13.67
C GLU A 369 -1.12 -24.97 12.32
N LEU A 370 -2.21 -25.66 12.00
CA LEU A 370 -2.35 -26.46 10.78
C LEU A 370 -2.95 -25.65 9.63
N TYR A 371 -2.60 -26.02 8.40
CA TYR A 371 -3.14 -25.46 7.16
C TYR A 371 -3.29 -26.56 6.09
N GLY A 372 -4.01 -26.28 5.00
CA GLY A 372 -4.19 -27.17 3.86
C GLY A 372 -4.87 -28.51 4.19
N LYS A 373 -4.39 -29.61 3.60
CA LYS A 373 -4.90 -30.98 3.86
C LYS A 373 -4.85 -31.40 5.33
N GLU A 374 -3.79 -31.06 6.07
CA GLU A 374 -3.71 -31.44 7.50
C GLU A 374 -4.70 -30.62 8.36
N PHE A 375 -4.96 -29.36 8.01
CA PHE A 375 -6.09 -28.63 8.59
C PHE A 375 -7.42 -29.32 8.25
N SER A 376 -7.66 -29.61 6.97
CA SER A 376 -8.92 -30.24 6.50
C SER A 376 -9.22 -31.54 7.24
N LYS A 377 -8.20 -32.39 7.40
CA LYS A 377 -8.26 -33.64 8.16
C LYS A 377 -8.54 -33.40 9.65
N LYS A 378 -7.73 -32.56 10.32
CA LYS A 378 -7.89 -32.30 11.76
C LYS A 378 -9.22 -31.63 12.09
N TYR A 379 -9.69 -30.75 11.20
CA TYR A 379 -11.01 -30.14 11.24
C TYR A 379 -12.12 -31.21 11.20
N GLN A 380 -12.03 -32.16 10.26
CA GLN A 380 -12.99 -33.26 10.16
C GLN A 380 -12.95 -34.23 11.37
N GLU A 381 -11.78 -34.42 12.01
CA GLU A 381 -11.70 -35.14 13.31
C GLU A 381 -12.53 -34.43 14.39
N TYR A 382 -12.46 -33.10 14.51
CA TYR A 382 -13.27 -32.34 15.47
C TYR A 382 -14.75 -32.27 15.10
N VAL A 383 -15.09 -32.25 13.81
CA VAL A 383 -16.49 -32.39 13.34
C VAL A 383 -17.08 -33.73 13.81
N GLN A 384 -16.33 -34.83 13.69
CA GLN A 384 -16.75 -36.11 14.23
C GLN A 384 -16.88 -36.08 15.76
N MET A 385 -15.92 -35.49 16.48
CA MET A 385 -15.99 -35.35 17.94
C MET A 385 -17.18 -34.48 18.40
N ALA A 386 -17.61 -33.50 17.61
CA ALA A 386 -18.79 -32.68 17.88
C ALA A 386 -20.09 -33.49 17.76
N GLU A 387 -20.28 -34.19 16.64
CA GLU A 387 -21.46 -35.03 16.40
C GLU A 387 -21.51 -36.26 17.35
N GLU A 388 -20.36 -36.74 17.82
CA GLU A 388 -20.25 -37.77 18.88
C GLU A 388 -20.44 -37.23 20.31
N GLY A 389 -20.68 -35.91 20.48
CA GLY A 389 -20.91 -35.30 21.80
C GLY A 389 -19.66 -35.23 22.71
N LYS A 390 -18.46 -35.33 22.13
CA LYS A 390 -17.17 -35.33 22.85
C LYS A 390 -16.58 -33.92 23.06
N LEU A 391 -17.04 -32.92 22.30
CA LEU A 391 -16.74 -31.51 22.54
C LEU A 391 -17.83 -30.87 23.40
N ARG A 392 -17.46 -30.03 24.36
CA ARG A 392 -18.39 -29.38 25.30
C ARG A 392 -19.30 -28.38 24.60
N ILE A 393 -18.79 -27.68 23.58
CA ILE A 393 -19.55 -26.68 22.81
C ILE A 393 -19.04 -26.60 21.37
N PHE A 394 -19.99 -26.45 20.45
CA PHE A 394 -19.76 -26.07 19.06
C PHE A 394 -20.98 -25.32 18.54
N LYS A 395 -20.83 -24.62 17.40
CA LYS A 395 -21.94 -24.09 16.59
C LYS A 395 -21.87 -24.75 15.21
N LYS A 396 -23.01 -25.02 14.59
CA LYS A 396 -23.12 -25.60 13.23
C LYS A 396 -24.01 -24.70 12.38
N VAL A 397 -23.54 -24.32 11.19
CA VAL A 397 -24.24 -23.46 10.22
C VAL A 397 -23.91 -23.90 8.80
N PRO A 398 -24.75 -23.67 7.78
CA PRO A 398 -24.35 -23.85 6.39
C PRO A 398 -23.16 -22.95 6.03
N ALA A 399 -22.13 -23.49 5.37
CA ALA A 399 -20.92 -22.72 5.03
C ALA A 399 -21.24 -21.52 4.12
N THR A 400 -22.21 -21.68 3.22
CA THR A 400 -22.74 -20.64 2.34
C THR A 400 -23.39 -19.48 3.10
N GLU A 401 -24.05 -19.73 4.23
CA GLU A 401 -24.65 -18.70 5.07
C GLU A 401 -23.58 -17.89 5.82
N GLN A 402 -22.55 -18.55 6.35
CA GLN A 402 -21.42 -17.85 6.97
C GLN A 402 -20.62 -17.03 5.94
N TYR A 403 -20.43 -17.55 4.72
CA TYR A 403 -19.76 -16.80 3.65
C TYR A 403 -20.58 -15.58 3.22
N ARG A 404 -21.91 -15.73 3.11
CA ARG A 404 -22.82 -14.62 2.85
C ARG A 404 -22.82 -13.59 3.98
N SER A 405 -22.78 -13.99 5.25
CA SER A 405 -22.77 -13.03 6.37
C SER A 405 -21.45 -12.23 6.45
N ILE A 406 -20.30 -12.86 6.19
CA ILE A 406 -19.01 -12.18 6.00
C ILE A 406 -19.12 -11.10 4.92
N LEU A 407 -19.68 -11.43 3.76
CA LEU A 407 -19.78 -10.49 2.63
C LEU A 407 -20.86 -9.41 2.80
N VAL A 408 -21.92 -9.69 3.57
CA VAL A 408 -22.89 -8.66 4.02
C VAL A 408 -22.23 -7.64 4.94
N ALA A 409 -21.44 -8.09 5.92
CA ALA A 409 -20.67 -7.19 6.79
C ALA A 409 -19.66 -6.35 5.96
N LEU A 410 -18.97 -6.98 4.99
CA LEU A 410 -18.03 -6.33 4.09
C LEU A 410 -18.69 -5.26 3.21
N GLN A 411 -19.84 -5.54 2.57
CA GLN A 411 -20.59 -4.52 1.81
C GLN A 411 -21.12 -3.35 2.68
N THR A 412 -21.30 -3.59 3.98
CA THR A 412 -21.93 -2.64 4.91
C THR A 412 -20.90 -1.77 5.63
N THR A 413 -19.73 -2.32 5.97
CA THR A 413 -18.72 -1.67 6.82
C THR A 413 -17.33 -1.60 6.18
N SER A 414 -17.13 -2.20 5.00
CA SER A 414 -15.83 -2.51 4.38
C SER A 414 -14.97 -3.51 5.18
N HIS A 415 -15.58 -4.26 6.12
CA HIS A 415 -14.91 -5.23 7.00
C HIS A 415 -15.83 -6.44 7.31
N PRO A 416 -15.29 -7.63 7.63
CA PRO A 416 -13.86 -7.96 7.63
C PRO A 416 -13.33 -8.18 6.20
N TRP A 417 -12.05 -7.83 5.95
CA TRP A 417 -11.39 -8.19 4.68
C TRP A 417 -11.17 -9.70 4.57
N LEU A 418 -11.12 -10.26 3.35
CA LEU A 418 -10.92 -11.70 3.15
C LEU A 418 -9.46 -12.02 2.83
N VAL A 419 -8.85 -12.89 3.64
CA VAL A 419 -7.46 -13.32 3.52
C VAL A 419 -7.40 -14.84 3.57
N PHE A 420 -6.68 -15.46 2.64
CA PHE A 420 -6.75 -16.91 2.37
C PHE A 420 -5.55 -17.65 3.01
N LYS A 421 -5.81 -18.30 4.15
CA LYS A 421 -4.83 -19.00 5.01
C LYS A 421 -3.95 -19.98 4.25
N ASP A 422 -4.56 -20.81 3.40
CA ASP A 422 -3.85 -21.90 2.72
C ASP A 422 -3.10 -21.39 1.48
N SER A 423 -3.69 -20.47 0.71
CA SER A 423 -2.97 -19.71 -0.33
C SER A 423 -1.71 -19.01 0.21
N ILE A 424 -1.74 -18.56 1.47
CA ILE A 424 -0.60 -17.94 2.16
C ILE A 424 0.41 -19.00 2.60
N ASN A 425 0.01 -19.96 3.42
CA ASN A 425 0.94 -20.89 4.08
C ASN A 425 1.56 -21.90 3.11
N LEU A 426 0.82 -22.39 2.12
CA LEU A 426 1.34 -23.33 1.11
C LEU A 426 2.33 -22.63 0.17
N ARG A 427 2.11 -21.33 -0.11
CA ARG A 427 2.93 -20.50 -1.03
C ARG A 427 3.93 -19.58 -0.33
N ALA A 428 4.17 -19.76 0.96
CA ALA A 428 5.24 -19.09 1.67
C ALA A 428 6.56 -19.84 1.44
N LEU A 429 7.59 -19.13 0.98
CA LEU A 429 8.91 -19.72 0.71
C LEU A 429 9.78 -19.84 1.99
N ASN A 430 9.41 -19.14 3.06
CA ASN A 430 10.05 -19.18 4.38
C ASN A 430 9.03 -19.48 5.51
N ASN A 431 8.30 -20.60 5.39
CA ASN A 431 7.44 -21.12 6.45
C ASN A 431 8.16 -22.17 7.34
N ASN A 432 9.44 -22.43 7.09
CA ASN A 432 10.31 -23.28 7.90
C ASN A 432 10.61 -22.71 9.30
N THR A 433 10.18 -21.46 9.59
CA THR A 433 10.25 -20.84 10.91
C THR A 433 8.92 -20.87 11.68
N GLY A 434 7.83 -21.38 11.08
CA GLY A 434 6.51 -21.47 11.73
C GLY A 434 5.34 -21.20 10.79
N THR A 435 4.11 -21.41 11.29
CA THR A 435 2.86 -21.12 10.58
C THR A 435 2.59 -19.61 10.52
N ILE A 436 1.94 -19.17 9.45
CA ILE A 436 1.48 -17.79 9.25
C ILE A 436 0.00 -17.73 9.63
N HIS A 437 -0.30 -17.15 10.79
CA HIS A 437 -1.63 -17.09 11.38
C HIS A 437 -2.49 -15.90 10.94
N MET A 438 -1.95 -14.99 10.12
CA MET A 438 -2.61 -13.76 9.64
C MET A 438 -1.79 -13.00 8.59
N SER A 439 -2.22 -11.78 8.23
CA SER A 439 -1.42 -10.77 7.55
C SER A 439 -1.30 -9.48 8.40
N ASN A 440 -0.75 -8.39 7.88
CA ASN A 440 -0.58 -7.11 8.57
C ASN A 440 -1.83 -6.21 8.45
N LEU A 441 -1.73 -4.96 8.94
CA LEU A 441 -2.76 -3.93 8.78
C LEU A 441 -3.28 -3.76 7.34
N CYS A 442 -2.43 -3.96 6.34
CA CYS A 442 -2.76 -3.63 4.93
C CYS A 442 -2.90 -4.87 4.03
N THR A 443 -2.88 -6.09 4.59
CA THR A 443 -3.09 -7.40 3.91
C THR A 443 -2.02 -7.85 2.89
N GLU A 444 -0.87 -7.19 2.79
CA GLU A 444 0.21 -7.53 1.85
C GLU A 444 1.35 -8.38 2.44
N ILE A 445 1.48 -8.45 3.76
CA ILE A 445 2.62 -9.11 4.44
C ILE A 445 2.25 -10.50 4.93
N CYS A 446 3.11 -11.48 4.67
CA CYS A 446 2.86 -12.89 4.99
C CYS A 446 4.11 -13.50 5.61
N LEU A 447 4.25 -13.35 6.93
CA LEU A 447 5.43 -13.74 7.69
C LEU A 447 4.98 -14.57 8.93
N PRO A 448 5.74 -15.60 9.33
CA PRO A 448 5.45 -16.33 10.57
C PRO A 448 5.64 -15.46 11.82
N GLN A 449 4.82 -15.69 12.84
CA GLN A 449 4.96 -15.09 14.17
C GLN A 449 4.70 -16.13 15.26
N ASP A 450 5.29 -15.92 16.44
CA ASP A 450 5.04 -16.73 17.64
C ASP A 450 5.24 -15.88 18.91
N LYS A 451 5.09 -16.49 20.10
CA LYS A 451 5.23 -15.82 21.41
C LYS A 451 6.55 -15.06 21.62
N ASN A 452 7.59 -15.38 20.83
CA ASN A 452 8.94 -14.82 20.92
C ASN A 452 9.37 -14.06 19.64
N ASN A 453 8.51 -13.98 18.63
CA ASN A 453 8.81 -13.40 17.31
C ASN A 453 7.62 -12.58 16.80
N ILE A 454 7.78 -11.25 16.79
CA ILE A 454 6.84 -10.32 16.15
C ILE A 454 7.39 -10.03 14.76
N ALA A 455 6.68 -10.40 13.70
CA ALA A 455 7.19 -10.19 12.35
C ALA A 455 7.16 -8.69 11.95
N VAL A 456 8.16 -8.30 11.16
CA VAL A 456 8.49 -6.90 10.83
C VAL A 456 8.42 -6.68 9.33
N CYS A 457 7.90 -5.53 8.92
CA CYS A 457 7.69 -5.17 7.52
C CYS A 457 8.47 -3.91 7.15
N ASN A 458 9.38 -4.05 6.19
CA ASN A 458 10.27 -3.00 5.68
C ASN A 458 9.93 -2.74 4.20
N LEU A 459 9.46 -1.54 3.84
CA LEU A 459 8.85 -1.27 2.54
C LEU A 459 9.56 -0.22 1.69
N ILE A 460 9.46 -0.42 0.37
CA ILE A 460 9.78 0.54 -0.69
C ILE A 460 8.78 0.37 -1.83
N SER A 461 8.62 1.34 -2.72
CA SER A 461 7.78 1.15 -3.92
C SER A 461 8.42 1.75 -5.17
N VAL A 462 8.55 0.93 -6.21
CA VAL A 462 9.02 1.33 -7.54
C VAL A 462 7.89 2.05 -8.28
N ASN A 463 8.20 3.20 -8.87
CA ASN A 463 7.26 3.98 -9.66
C ASN A 463 7.28 3.51 -11.12
N LEU A 464 6.32 2.68 -11.52
CA LEU A 464 6.29 2.11 -12.87
C LEU A 464 6.17 3.20 -13.96
N ALA A 465 5.41 4.27 -13.70
CA ALA A 465 5.20 5.35 -14.66
C ALA A 465 6.51 6.12 -14.96
N SER A 466 7.42 6.25 -13.98
CA SER A 466 8.73 6.89 -14.18
C SER A 466 9.70 6.07 -15.06
N HIS A 467 9.34 4.83 -15.40
CA HIS A 467 10.11 3.93 -16.27
C HIS A 467 9.53 3.84 -17.70
N ILE A 468 8.47 4.59 -18.01
CA ILE A 468 7.98 4.70 -19.39
C ILE A 468 8.76 5.75 -20.17
N ASN A 469 9.21 5.38 -21.36
CA ASN A 469 9.91 6.23 -22.32
C ASN A 469 9.37 5.95 -23.73
N LYS A 470 8.96 6.98 -24.47
CA LYS A 470 8.42 6.87 -25.85
C LYS A 470 7.36 5.75 -26.03
N LYS A 471 6.36 5.70 -25.15
CA LYS A 471 5.29 4.67 -25.13
C LYS A 471 5.81 3.22 -24.96
N GLN A 472 6.96 3.00 -24.32
CA GLN A 472 7.50 1.68 -23.98
C GLN A 472 8.12 1.66 -22.57
N MET A 473 8.30 0.46 -21.99
CA MET A 473 8.99 0.27 -20.71
C MET A 473 10.51 0.26 -20.89
N ASP A 474 11.22 1.02 -20.07
CA ASP A 474 12.68 1.03 -19.97
C ASP A 474 13.15 -0.05 -18.98
N TRP A 475 13.36 -1.26 -19.51
CA TRP A 475 13.71 -2.44 -18.72
C TRP A 475 15.07 -2.30 -18.00
N GLN A 476 16.09 -1.68 -18.63
CA GLN A 476 17.38 -1.46 -17.96
C GLN A 476 17.21 -0.53 -16.76
N LYS A 477 16.53 0.61 -16.95
CA LYS A 477 16.27 1.56 -15.87
C LYS A 477 15.49 0.90 -14.72
N LEU A 478 14.53 0.03 -15.04
CA LEU A 478 13.72 -0.71 -14.08
C LEU A 478 14.53 -1.77 -13.31
N GLU A 479 15.50 -2.44 -13.95
CA GLU A 479 16.44 -3.35 -13.28
C GLU A 479 17.27 -2.59 -12.24
N GLU A 480 17.93 -1.50 -12.64
CA GLU A 480 18.74 -0.67 -11.74
C GLU A 480 17.94 -0.20 -10.51
N SER A 481 16.71 0.27 -10.73
CA SER A 481 15.79 0.73 -9.68
C SER A 481 15.39 -0.41 -8.74
N SER A 482 15.05 -1.58 -9.27
CA SER A 482 14.63 -2.75 -8.47
C SER A 482 15.77 -3.30 -7.62
N ARG A 483 16.98 -3.42 -8.19
CA ARG A 483 18.18 -3.88 -7.47
C ARG A 483 18.60 -2.92 -6.36
N LEU A 484 18.68 -1.62 -6.65
CA LEU A 484 19.03 -0.61 -5.64
C LEU A 484 17.98 -0.54 -4.52
N ALA A 485 16.69 -0.71 -4.84
CA ALA A 485 15.62 -0.77 -3.86
C ALA A 485 15.77 -1.97 -2.90
N VAL A 486 16.11 -3.17 -3.41
CA VAL A 486 16.41 -4.36 -2.57
C VAL A 486 17.64 -4.12 -1.68
N ARG A 487 18.72 -3.53 -2.21
CA ARG A 487 19.91 -3.22 -1.40
C ARG A 487 19.62 -2.19 -0.31
N GLN A 488 18.81 -1.18 -0.60
CA GLN A 488 18.40 -0.18 0.40
C GLN A 488 17.52 -0.80 1.50
N LEU A 489 16.67 -1.76 1.14
CA LEU A 489 15.86 -2.54 2.08
C LEU A 489 16.69 -3.49 2.95
N ASP A 490 17.72 -4.15 2.41
CA ASP A 490 18.65 -4.96 3.22
C ASP A 490 19.47 -4.09 4.19
N ASN A 491 19.88 -2.89 3.77
CA ASN A 491 20.59 -1.95 4.64
C ASN A 491 19.69 -1.37 5.74
N LEU A 492 18.39 -1.19 5.49
CA LEU A 492 17.41 -0.67 6.46
C LEU A 492 17.43 -1.50 7.75
N ILE A 493 17.40 -2.84 7.63
CA ILE A 493 17.38 -3.80 8.76
C ILE A 493 18.59 -3.61 9.70
N ASP A 494 19.78 -3.33 9.16
CA ASP A 494 21.01 -3.14 9.95
C ASP A 494 21.14 -1.75 10.58
N ILE A 495 20.18 -0.86 10.33
CA ILE A 495 20.16 0.54 10.81
C ILE A 495 18.93 0.81 11.71
N ASN A 496 17.88 -0.01 11.57
CA ASN A 496 16.59 0.08 12.25
C ASN A 496 16.70 -0.04 13.78
N VAL A 497 15.99 0.82 14.51
CA VAL A 497 15.84 0.75 15.97
C VAL A 497 14.40 0.39 16.30
N LEU A 498 14.20 -0.87 16.70
CA LEU A 498 12.89 -1.43 17.03
C LEU A 498 12.60 -1.35 18.54
N PRO A 499 11.35 -1.05 18.95
CA PRO A 499 11.02 -0.81 20.35
C PRO A 499 10.77 -2.07 21.19
N ILE A 500 10.74 -3.27 20.56
CA ILE A 500 10.33 -4.55 21.16
C ILE A 500 11.33 -5.65 20.76
N PRO A 501 11.91 -6.43 21.71
CA PRO A 501 12.93 -7.44 21.42
C PRO A 501 12.48 -8.54 20.45
N GLU A 502 11.23 -8.98 20.54
CA GLU A 502 10.65 -10.00 19.66
C GLU A 502 10.55 -9.52 18.20
N ALA A 503 10.45 -8.20 17.98
CA ALA A 503 10.50 -7.59 16.66
C ALA A 503 11.95 -7.47 16.16
N GLU A 504 12.86 -6.99 17.00
CA GLU A 504 14.30 -6.91 16.69
C GLU A 504 14.87 -8.28 16.29
N ARG A 505 14.43 -9.34 16.97
CA ARG A 505 14.79 -10.71 16.64
C ARG A 505 14.32 -11.13 15.25
N SER A 506 13.02 -10.99 14.96
CA SER A 506 12.47 -11.43 13.66
C SER A 506 13.08 -10.66 12.49
N ASP A 507 13.28 -9.35 12.63
CA ASP A 507 13.90 -8.48 11.62
C ASP A 507 15.34 -8.94 11.31
N LYS A 508 16.15 -9.23 12.35
CA LYS A 508 17.54 -9.67 12.18
C LYS A 508 17.70 -11.11 11.72
N GLU A 509 16.87 -12.04 12.21
CA GLU A 509 16.99 -13.47 11.89
C GLU A 509 16.46 -13.81 10.49
N ASN A 510 15.34 -13.18 10.07
CA ASN A 510 14.68 -13.45 8.79
C ASN A 510 15.00 -12.42 7.69
N ARG A 511 15.35 -11.17 8.07
CA ARG A 511 15.67 -10.08 7.12
C ARG A 511 14.57 -9.84 6.07
N ALA A 512 13.31 -9.89 6.50
CA ALA A 512 12.14 -9.79 5.64
C ALA A 512 11.99 -8.37 5.03
N ILE A 513 11.73 -8.29 3.73
CA ILE A 513 11.57 -7.02 3.01
C ILE A 513 10.38 -7.08 2.04
N GLY A 514 9.85 -5.91 1.66
CA GLY A 514 8.73 -5.77 0.74
C GLY A 514 8.97 -4.70 -0.33
N LEU A 515 9.44 -5.15 -1.49
CA LEU A 515 9.47 -4.40 -2.73
C LEU A 515 8.06 -4.38 -3.34
N GLY A 516 7.42 -3.21 -3.27
CA GLY A 516 6.13 -2.95 -3.93
C GLY A 516 6.28 -2.15 -5.22
N VAL A 517 5.14 -1.87 -5.86
CA VAL A 517 5.04 -0.98 -7.03
C VAL A 517 3.99 0.10 -6.80
N MET A 518 4.10 1.20 -7.54
CA MET A 518 3.07 2.23 -7.67
C MET A 518 3.02 2.73 -9.12
N GLY A 519 1.94 3.45 -9.46
CA GLY A 519 1.76 4.04 -10.77
C GLY A 519 1.27 3.08 -11.85
N PHE A 520 0.70 1.92 -11.51
CA PHE A 520 0.25 0.96 -12.52
C PHE A 520 -0.81 1.54 -13.48
N SER A 521 -1.83 2.25 -12.96
CA SER A 521 -2.84 2.95 -13.79
C SER A 521 -2.16 3.96 -14.72
N ASP A 522 -1.33 4.85 -14.16
CA ASP A 522 -0.58 5.84 -14.97
C ASP A 522 0.32 5.19 -16.03
N THR A 523 0.88 4.01 -15.74
CA THR A 523 1.74 3.26 -16.67
C THR A 523 0.93 2.74 -17.85
N ILE A 524 -0.21 2.09 -17.61
CA ILE A 524 -1.06 1.57 -18.70
C ILE A 524 -1.76 2.71 -19.46
N GLU A 525 -2.16 3.79 -18.78
CA GLU A 525 -2.68 5.02 -19.40
C GLU A 525 -1.64 5.63 -20.34
N GLN A 526 -0.39 5.77 -19.89
CA GLN A 526 0.71 6.23 -20.73
C GLN A 526 0.96 5.30 -21.91
N LEU A 527 0.89 3.98 -21.74
CA LEU A 527 1.00 3.00 -22.83
C LEU A 527 -0.23 2.97 -23.77
N GLY A 528 -1.37 3.57 -23.39
CA GLY A 528 -2.61 3.54 -24.16
C GLY A 528 -3.43 2.24 -24.01
N ILE A 529 -3.32 1.57 -22.86
CA ILE A 529 -3.90 0.26 -22.59
C ILE A 529 -5.05 0.36 -21.57
N PRO A 530 -6.28 -0.08 -21.89
CA PRO A 530 -7.38 -0.18 -20.92
C PRO A 530 -7.11 -1.17 -19.79
N TYR A 531 -7.47 -0.82 -18.55
CA TYR A 531 -7.22 -1.63 -17.35
C TYR A 531 -7.90 -2.99 -17.38
N ASP A 532 -9.11 -3.09 -17.94
CA ASP A 532 -9.89 -4.33 -18.07
C ASP A 532 -9.67 -5.05 -19.41
N SER A 533 -8.45 -4.95 -19.97
CA SER A 533 -8.06 -5.64 -21.22
C SER A 533 -7.01 -6.73 -21.00
N PRO A 534 -6.97 -7.78 -21.87
CA PRO A 534 -5.91 -8.79 -21.85
C PRO A 534 -4.49 -8.21 -21.93
N HIS A 535 -4.32 -7.07 -22.62
CA HIS A 535 -3.04 -6.37 -22.71
C HIS A 535 -2.58 -5.83 -21.35
N ALA A 536 -3.48 -5.33 -20.50
CA ALA A 536 -3.13 -4.94 -19.13
C ALA A 536 -2.80 -6.16 -18.25
N TYR A 537 -3.48 -7.29 -18.48
CA TYR A 537 -3.26 -8.53 -17.73
C TYR A 537 -1.87 -9.14 -18.04
N ASP A 538 -1.51 -9.22 -19.31
CA ASP A 538 -0.18 -9.68 -19.75
C ASP A 538 0.94 -8.67 -19.45
N PHE A 539 0.64 -7.36 -19.45
CA PHE A 539 1.60 -6.35 -18.98
C PHE A 539 1.86 -6.45 -17.46
N ALA A 540 0.80 -6.67 -16.66
CA ALA A 540 0.94 -6.95 -15.23
C ALA A 540 1.77 -8.23 -14.99
N ASP A 541 1.48 -9.31 -15.72
CA ASP A 541 2.25 -10.54 -15.68
C ASP A 541 3.76 -10.28 -15.93
N LYS A 542 4.07 -9.62 -17.05
CA LYS A 542 5.43 -9.33 -17.50
C LYS A 542 6.21 -8.40 -16.56
N VAL A 543 5.60 -7.34 -16.04
CA VAL A 543 6.30 -6.36 -15.19
C VAL A 543 6.56 -6.92 -13.78
N PHE A 544 5.65 -7.74 -13.25
CA PHE A 544 5.87 -8.42 -11.97
C PHE A 544 6.84 -9.60 -12.09
N GLU A 545 6.83 -10.34 -13.21
CA GLU A 545 7.83 -11.38 -13.49
C GLU A 545 9.24 -10.78 -13.47
N PHE A 546 9.43 -9.65 -14.17
CA PHE A 546 10.71 -8.94 -14.24
C PHE A 546 11.21 -8.45 -12.88
N ILE A 547 10.37 -7.74 -12.12
CA ILE A 547 10.77 -7.18 -10.83
C ILE A 547 11.08 -8.30 -9.82
N SER A 548 10.33 -9.41 -9.86
CA SER A 548 10.59 -10.60 -9.03
C SER A 548 11.94 -11.22 -9.36
N TYR A 549 12.24 -11.45 -10.65
CA TYR A 549 13.54 -11.96 -11.10
C TYR A 549 14.69 -11.09 -10.59
N MET A 550 14.63 -9.77 -10.78
CA MET A 550 15.69 -8.84 -10.38
C MET A 550 15.85 -8.74 -8.86
N ALA A 551 14.75 -8.84 -8.10
CA ALA A 551 14.79 -8.84 -6.64
C ALA A 551 15.40 -10.14 -6.07
N ILE A 552 15.05 -11.29 -6.65
CA ILE A 552 15.59 -12.59 -6.26
C ILE A 552 17.09 -12.65 -6.60
N ASP A 553 17.46 -12.24 -7.83
CA ASP A 553 18.85 -12.22 -8.27
C ASP A 553 19.73 -11.31 -7.40
N GLU A 554 19.22 -10.14 -6.99
CA GLU A 554 19.95 -9.22 -6.12
C GLU A 554 20.05 -9.71 -4.67
N SER A 555 19.00 -10.33 -4.13
CA SER A 555 19.10 -10.94 -2.79
C SER A 555 20.11 -12.09 -2.76
N ALA A 556 20.26 -12.84 -3.86
CA ALA A 556 21.34 -13.82 -4.02
C ALA A 556 22.73 -13.17 -4.20
N ASN A 557 22.84 -12.00 -4.87
CA ASN A 557 24.09 -11.22 -4.90
C ASN A 557 24.50 -10.78 -3.49
N LEU A 558 23.54 -10.26 -2.71
CA LEU A 558 23.75 -9.82 -1.33
C LEU A 558 24.05 -11.00 -0.39
N ALA A 559 23.51 -12.19 -0.65
CA ALA A 559 23.88 -13.41 0.09
C ALA A 559 25.36 -13.76 -0.11
N LYS A 560 25.85 -13.66 -1.35
CA LYS A 560 27.26 -13.86 -1.69
C LYS A 560 28.18 -12.77 -1.12
N GLU A 561 27.70 -11.54 -0.96
CA GLU A 561 28.49 -10.43 -0.39
C GLU A 561 28.50 -10.40 1.15
N LYS A 562 27.34 -10.64 1.79
CA LYS A 562 27.09 -10.37 3.22
C LYS A 562 26.68 -11.62 4.02
N GLY A 563 26.55 -12.78 3.38
CA GLY A 563 25.96 -14.00 3.95
C GLY A 563 24.43 -14.05 3.83
N SER A 564 23.87 -15.25 3.75
CA SER A 564 22.42 -15.51 3.79
C SER A 564 21.79 -15.09 5.12
N TYR A 565 20.46 -14.94 5.18
CA TYR A 565 19.75 -14.80 6.47
C TYR A 565 19.84 -16.09 7.30
N LYS A 566 19.68 -15.96 8.62
CA LYS A 566 19.96 -17.02 9.60
C LYS A 566 19.14 -18.30 9.34
N ASN A 567 17.87 -18.13 8.99
CA ASN A 567 16.91 -19.22 8.84
C ASN A 567 16.79 -19.74 7.39
N PHE A 568 17.79 -19.46 6.53
CA PHE A 568 17.77 -19.87 5.11
C PHE A 568 17.69 -21.39 4.93
N GLN A 569 18.41 -22.17 5.74
CA GLN A 569 18.44 -23.62 5.55
C GLN A 569 17.09 -24.26 5.92
N GLY A 570 16.52 -25.04 5.00
CA GLY A 570 15.20 -25.68 5.14
C GLY A 570 14.05 -24.87 4.53
N SER A 571 14.26 -23.59 4.20
CA SER A 571 13.35 -22.79 3.39
C SER A 571 13.15 -23.40 2.00
N GLU A 572 12.07 -23.05 1.30
CA GLU A 572 11.87 -23.44 -0.10
C GLU A 572 12.95 -22.79 -1.00
N TRP A 573 13.46 -21.61 -0.64
CA TRP A 573 14.62 -20.98 -1.30
C TRP A 573 15.85 -21.90 -1.26
N SER A 574 16.16 -22.54 -0.13
CA SER A 574 17.30 -23.48 -0.03
C SER A 574 17.15 -24.75 -0.89
N LYS A 575 15.93 -25.02 -1.39
CA LYS A 575 15.62 -26.10 -2.35
C LYS A 575 15.66 -25.60 -3.81
N GLY A 576 15.92 -24.32 -4.02
CA GLY A 576 15.92 -23.67 -5.34
C GLY A 576 14.52 -23.34 -5.86
N LYS A 577 13.51 -23.22 -4.99
CA LYS A 577 12.15 -22.85 -5.40
C LYS A 577 11.97 -21.33 -5.40
N VAL A 578 11.25 -20.84 -6.42
CA VAL A 578 10.89 -19.42 -6.61
C VAL A 578 9.36 -19.24 -6.60
N PRO A 579 8.79 -18.01 -6.55
CA PRO A 579 7.37 -17.80 -6.25
C PRO A 579 6.39 -18.50 -7.21
N ILE A 580 6.73 -18.63 -8.49
CA ILE A 580 5.92 -19.33 -9.50
C ILE A 580 5.78 -20.83 -9.20
N ASP A 581 6.84 -21.47 -8.68
CA ASP A 581 6.85 -22.91 -8.37
C ASP A 581 5.90 -23.28 -7.22
N THR A 582 5.50 -22.30 -6.42
CA THR A 582 4.55 -22.51 -5.31
C THR A 582 3.12 -22.78 -5.75
N LEU A 583 2.77 -22.42 -6.99
CA LEU A 583 1.42 -22.61 -7.54
C LEU A 583 1.06 -24.08 -7.68
N GLU A 584 2.00 -24.92 -8.10
CA GLU A 584 1.86 -26.37 -8.16
C GLU A 584 1.57 -26.97 -6.77
N LYS A 585 2.28 -26.50 -5.73
CA LYS A 585 2.08 -26.94 -4.35
C LYS A 585 0.68 -26.56 -3.83
N LEU A 586 0.18 -25.36 -4.14
CA LEU A 586 -1.17 -24.95 -3.79
C LEU A 586 -2.23 -25.79 -4.54
N GLU A 587 -2.06 -25.97 -5.84
CA GLU A 587 -2.96 -26.75 -6.70
C GLU A 587 -3.07 -28.21 -6.24
N ASN A 588 -1.93 -28.85 -5.95
CA ASN A 588 -1.87 -30.23 -5.48
C ASN A 588 -2.43 -30.44 -4.07
N ASP A 589 -2.36 -29.44 -3.18
CA ASP A 589 -2.97 -29.52 -1.85
C ASP A 589 -4.48 -29.19 -1.87
N ARG A 590 -4.87 -28.16 -2.63
CA ARG A 590 -6.27 -27.78 -2.83
C ARG A 590 -7.06 -28.89 -3.53
N GLY A 591 -6.44 -29.60 -4.47
CA GLY A 591 -7.09 -30.60 -5.33
C GLY A 591 -7.94 -29.99 -6.46
N ILE A 592 -7.74 -28.70 -6.75
CA ILE A 592 -8.50 -27.92 -7.73
C ILE A 592 -7.52 -27.07 -8.53
N ALA A 593 -7.61 -27.15 -9.86
CA ALA A 593 -6.78 -26.36 -10.76
C ALA A 593 -6.96 -24.85 -10.54
N LEU A 594 -5.84 -24.12 -10.48
CA LEU A 594 -5.83 -22.66 -10.37
C LEU A 594 -6.12 -22.04 -11.73
N ASP A 595 -7.08 -21.11 -11.78
CA ASP A 595 -7.55 -20.43 -13.00
C ASP A 595 -6.61 -19.30 -13.45
N ILE A 596 -5.32 -19.62 -13.63
CA ILE A 596 -4.28 -18.68 -14.06
C ILE A 596 -3.26 -19.35 -14.99
N ASP A 597 -2.59 -18.55 -15.82
CA ASP A 597 -1.43 -19.02 -16.58
C ASP A 597 -0.23 -19.22 -15.64
N LYS A 598 0.18 -20.48 -15.44
CA LYS A 598 1.26 -20.88 -14.53
C LYS A 598 2.67 -20.78 -15.13
N LYS A 599 2.83 -20.31 -16.38
CA LYS A 599 4.13 -20.23 -17.06
C LYS A 599 4.76 -18.83 -17.00
N SER A 600 6.08 -18.79 -17.16
CA SER A 600 6.78 -17.62 -17.67
C SER A 600 6.43 -17.42 -19.14
N LYS A 601 6.29 -16.17 -19.57
CA LYS A 601 6.18 -15.79 -20.99
C LYS A 601 7.45 -15.12 -21.53
N GLN A 602 8.47 -14.91 -20.69
CA GLN A 602 9.68 -14.16 -21.04
C GLN A 602 10.87 -15.11 -21.24
N ASN A 603 11.09 -15.54 -22.49
CA ASN A 603 12.24 -16.38 -22.90
C ASN A 603 13.63 -15.74 -22.67
N TRP A 604 13.66 -14.50 -22.19
CA TRP A 604 14.84 -13.70 -21.88
C TRP A 604 15.14 -13.59 -20.37
N LEU A 605 14.37 -14.29 -19.52
CA LEU A 605 14.63 -14.46 -18.09
C LEU A 605 15.01 -15.93 -17.80
N ASP A 606 16.28 -16.18 -17.48
CA ASP A 606 16.79 -17.54 -17.21
C ASP A 606 16.48 -17.97 -15.77
N TRP A 607 15.23 -18.41 -15.57
CA TRP A 607 14.75 -18.92 -14.29
C TRP A 607 15.49 -20.19 -13.83
N GLU A 608 16.10 -20.98 -14.71
CA GLU A 608 16.83 -22.18 -14.29
C GLU A 608 18.19 -21.83 -13.69
N THR A 609 18.98 -20.98 -14.35
CA THR A 609 20.22 -20.43 -13.76
C THR A 609 19.92 -19.67 -12.47
N LEU A 610 18.80 -18.93 -12.40
CA LEU A 610 18.40 -18.24 -11.17
C LEU A 610 18.04 -19.22 -10.04
N ARG A 611 17.32 -20.32 -10.30
CA ARG A 611 17.03 -21.34 -9.28
C ARG A 611 18.29 -22.00 -8.73
N GLU A 612 19.28 -22.32 -9.56
CA GLU A 612 20.57 -22.83 -9.08
C GLU A 612 21.33 -21.77 -8.26
N LYS A 613 21.31 -20.49 -8.67
CA LYS A 613 21.88 -19.40 -7.88
C LYS A 613 21.23 -19.29 -6.49
N VAL A 614 19.90 -19.34 -6.42
CA VAL A 614 19.08 -19.23 -5.20
C VAL A 614 19.40 -20.33 -4.17
N LYS A 615 19.68 -21.58 -4.60
CA LYS A 615 20.11 -22.67 -3.70
C LYS A 615 21.38 -22.33 -2.90
N ASN A 616 22.28 -21.54 -3.48
CA ASN A 616 23.56 -21.19 -2.86
C ASN A 616 23.44 -20.11 -1.77
N GLY A 617 22.32 -19.38 -1.72
CA GLY A 617 22.05 -18.41 -0.66
C GLY A 617 21.09 -17.30 -1.07
N MET A 618 20.28 -16.84 -0.12
CA MET A 618 19.41 -15.67 -0.22
C MET A 618 19.63 -14.76 0.99
N ARG A 619 19.69 -13.44 0.78
CA ARG A 619 19.92 -12.47 1.86
C ARG A 619 18.68 -12.20 2.70
N ASN A 620 17.50 -12.40 2.13
CA ASN A 620 16.20 -12.05 2.72
C ASN A 620 15.24 -13.24 2.67
N ALA A 621 14.45 -13.45 3.73
CA ALA A 621 13.42 -14.50 3.76
C ALA A 621 12.25 -14.23 2.81
N THR A 622 11.93 -12.95 2.59
CA THR A 622 10.92 -12.47 1.64
C THR A 622 11.38 -11.20 0.94
N LEU A 623 10.80 -10.91 -0.24
CA LEU A 623 11.30 -9.89 -1.17
C LEU A 623 10.26 -8.89 -1.64
N MET A 624 9.04 -9.32 -1.98
CA MET A 624 8.02 -8.49 -2.63
C MET A 624 6.73 -8.43 -1.82
N ALA A 625 6.13 -7.24 -1.75
CA ALA A 625 4.81 -7.02 -1.17
C ALA A 625 4.22 -5.72 -1.71
N VAL A 626 3.01 -5.75 -2.30
CA VAL A 626 2.39 -4.56 -2.88
C VAL A 626 1.48 -3.88 -1.86
N ALA A 627 2.11 -3.07 -1.02
CA ALA A 627 1.47 -2.26 0.02
C ALA A 627 0.67 -1.06 -0.55
N PRO A 628 -0.28 -0.48 0.21
CA PRO A 628 -1.09 0.64 -0.23
C PRO A 628 -0.31 1.95 0.00
N ASN A 629 0.38 2.40 -1.03
CA ASN A 629 1.40 3.46 -0.96
C ASN A 629 0.88 4.89 -1.19
N ALA A 630 -0.41 5.14 -0.92
CA ALA A 630 -1.12 6.40 -1.22
C ALA A 630 -0.44 7.72 -0.76
N ASN A 631 0.38 7.70 0.30
CA ASN A 631 1.13 8.91 0.71
C ASN A 631 2.40 9.14 -0.11
N ILE A 632 3.10 8.09 -0.55
CA ILE A 632 4.35 8.19 -1.33
C ILE A 632 4.09 8.22 -2.84
N GLY A 633 3.02 7.56 -3.31
CA GLY A 633 2.46 7.79 -4.66
C GLY A 633 2.04 9.24 -4.85
N LEU A 634 1.40 9.86 -3.84
CA LEU A 634 1.10 11.29 -3.88
C LEU A 634 2.35 12.17 -3.94
N VAL A 635 3.44 11.81 -3.24
CA VAL A 635 4.74 12.52 -3.33
C VAL A 635 5.33 12.40 -4.74
N ALA A 636 5.28 11.21 -5.34
CA ALA A 636 5.76 10.94 -6.70
C ALA A 636 4.77 11.36 -7.82
N GLY A 637 3.60 11.93 -7.48
CA GLY A 637 2.60 12.39 -8.44
C GLY A 637 1.78 11.30 -9.15
N THR A 638 1.69 10.09 -8.59
CA THR A 638 1.20 8.88 -9.29
C THR A 638 0.15 8.06 -8.51
N THR A 639 -0.63 7.24 -9.22
CA THR A 639 -1.67 6.35 -8.65
C THR A 639 -1.10 5.30 -7.68
N PRO A 640 -1.82 4.94 -6.61
CA PRO A 640 -1.33 3.97 -5.63
C PRO A 640 -1.31 2.53 -6.16
N GLY A 641 -0.27 1.78 -5.79
CA GLY A 641 -0.22 0.33 -5.94
C GLY A 641 -0.50 -0.17 -7.36
N ILE A 642 -1.43 -1.11 -7.41
CA ILE A 642 -2.09 -1.61 -8.63
C ILE A 642 -3.59 -1.24 -8.65
N ASP A 643 -3.97 -0.09 -8.07
CA ASP A 643 -5.34 0.44 -8.21
C ASP A 643 -5.51 1.16 -9.55
N PRO A 644 -6.64 0.97 -10.26
CA PRO A 644 -7.05 1.89 -11.31
C PRO A 644 -7.41 3.24 -10.68
N ARG A 645 -7.26 4.31 -11.45
CA ARG A 645 -7.54 5.67 -10.98
C ARG A 645 -8.99 5.82 -10.48
N PHE A 646 -9.16 6.23 -9.22
CA PHE A 646 -10.46 6.29 -8.53
C PHE A 646 -11.53 7.04 -9.35
N ALA A 647 -11.17 8.24 -9.81
CA ALA A 647 -11.93 9.09 -10.72
C ALA A 647 -10.94 9.98 -11.50
N GLN A 648 -11.29 10.40 -12.72
CA GLN A 648 -10.39 11.22 -13.54
C GLN A 648 -10.24 12.67 -13.05
N VAL A 649 -11.23 13.15 -12.26
CA VAL A 649 -11.24 14.46 -11.59
C VAL A 649 -11.91 14.28 -10.22
N PHE A 650 -11.29 14.75 -9.12
CA PHE A 650 -11.93 14.70 -7.80
C PHE A 650 -11.42 15.75 -6.80
N SER A 651 -12.27 16.16 -5.86
CA SER A 651 -11.94 17.15 -4.83
C SER A 651 -11.09 16.55 -3.70
N ARG A 652 -9.90 17.09 -3.48
CA ARG A 652 -9.07 16.80 -2.30
C ARG A 652 -9.22 17.90 -1.25
N ASN A 653 -9.56 17.50 -0.03
CA ASN A 653 -9.57 18.39 1.13
C ASN A 653 -8.15 18.48 1.74
N LYS A 654 -7.61 19.69 1.89
CA LYS A 654 -6.41 20.00 2.69
C LYS A 654 -6.76 21.07 3.75
N ILE A 655 -5.85 21.27 4.72
CA ILE A 655 -5.97 22.31 5.75
C ILE A 655 -6.02 23.72 5.11
N SER A 656 -5.38 23.91 3.95
CA SER A 656 -5.39 25.14 3.16
C SER A 656 -6.62 25.33 2.26
N GLY A 657 -7.58 24.39 2.25
CA GLY A 657 -8.79 24.45 1.43
C GLY A 657 -9.04 23.20 0.58
N LYS A 658 -10.04 23.28 -0.31
CA LYS A 658 -10.34 22.26 -1.31
C LYS A 658 -9.69 22.62 -2.65
N TYR A 659 -9.20 21.62 -3.37
CA TYR A 659 -8.73 21.74 -4.76
C TYR A 659 -9.08 20.48 -5.54
N LEU A 660 -9.16 20.58 -6.86
CA LEU A 660 -9.40 19.44 -7.74
C LEU A 660 -8.06 18.81 -8.13
N ASP A 661 -7.95 17.49 -7.93
CA ASP A 661 -6.94 16.64 -8.56
C ASP A 661 -7.50 16.18 -9.91
N ILE A 662 -6.67 16.23 -10.95
CA ILE A 662 -7.03 15.95 -12.34
C ILE A 662 -5.98 15.02 -12.95
N ASN A 663 -6.43 14.01 -13.69
CA ASN A 663 -5.52 13.14 -14.42
C ASN A 663 -4.77 13.88 -15.54
N HIS A 664 -3.48 14.12 -15.32
CA HIS A 664 -2.61 14.80 -16.27
C HIS A 664 -2.40 13.98 -17.58
N ASN A 665 -2.50 12.64 -17.53
CA ASN A 665 -2.45 11.79 -18.72
C ASN A 665 -3.65 12.08 -19.64
N LEU A 666 -4.87 12.02 -19.08
CA LEU A 666 -6.12 12.31 -19.78
C LEU A 666 -6.15 13.74 -20.36
N VAL A 667 -5.72 14.76 -19.59
CA VAL A 667 -5.69 16.13 -20.09
C VAL A 667 -4.69 16.27 -21.25
N THR A 668 -3.52 15.62 -21.17
CA THR A 668 -2.53 15.65 -22.25
C THR A 668 -3.09 15.02 -23.52
N GLU A 669 -3.72 13.85 -23.43
CA GLU A 669 -4.32 13.15 -24.56
C GLU A 669 -5.51 13.95 -25.16
N LEU A 670 -6.38 14.53 -24.32
CA LEU A 670 -7.48 15.40 -24.77
C LEU A 670 -7.00 16.76 -25.33
N LYS A 671 -5.86 17.29 -24.88
CA LYS A 671 -5.22 18.47 -25.51
C LYS A 671 -4.67 18.09 -26.89
N ASN A 672 -3.96 16.97 -27.03
CA ASN A 672 -3.45 16.47 -28.31
C ASN A 672 -4.57 16.26 -29.35
N LEU A 673 -5.72 15.75 -28.92
CA LEU A 673 -6.91 15.55 -29.76
C LEU A 673 -7.73 16.83 -30.01
N ASN A 674 -7.33 17.98 -29.47
CA ASN A 674 -8.09 19.25 -29.54
C ASN A 674 -9.54 19.10 -29.00
N LEU A 675 -9.69 18.34 -27.91
CA LEU A 675 -10.95 18.05 -27.24
C LEU A 675 -11.09 18.69 -25.86
N TRP A 676 -9.99 18.90 -25.12
CA TRP A 676 -10.02 19.35 -23.70
C TRP A 676 -11.00 20.51 -23.46
N GLU A 677 -10.85 21.60 -24.19
CA GLU A 677 -11.70 22.81 -24.10
C GLU A 677 -13.20 22.55 -24.33
N LYS A 678 -13.55 21.52 -25.09
CA LYS A 678 -14.94 21.16 -25.42
C LYS A 678 -15.59 20.29 -24.34
N VAL A 679 -14.79 19.54 -23.56
CA VAL A 679 -15.30 18.49 -22.66
C VAL A 679 -14.98 18.73 -21.18
N ARG A 680 -14.02 19.59 -20.81
CA ARG A 680 -13.58 19.78 -19.42
C ARG A 680 -14.72 20.05 -18.43
N GLU A 681 -15.70 20.85 -18.81
CA GLU A 681 -16.87 21.19 -17.96
C GLU A 681 -17.77 19.96 -17.72
N LYS A 682 -17.99 19.14 -18.76
CA LYS A 682 -18.70 17.84 -18.62
C LYS A 682 -17.94 16.86 -17.74
N ILE A 683 -16.60 16.77 -17.89
CA ILE A 683 -15.76 15.89 -17.07
C ILE A 683 -15.85 16.30 -15.59
N ILE A 684 -15.87 17.61 -15.29
CA ILE A 684 -16.02 18.12 -13.91
C ILE A 684 -17.45 17.87 -13.38
N GLU A 685 -18.49 18.12 -14.18
CA GLU A 685 -19.90 17.85 -13.82
C GLU A 685 -20.14 16.37 -13.50
N LEU A 686 -19.57 15.47 -14.30
CA LEU A 686 -19.63 14.01 -14.14
C LEU A 686 -18.59 13.44 -13.16
N GLN A 687 -17.91 14.29 -12.37
CA GLN A 687 -16.96 13.88 -11.33
C GLN A 687 -15.85 12.95 -11.84
N GLY A 688 -15.39 13.18 -13.08
CA GLY A 688 -14.35 12.39 -13.72
C GLY A 688 -14.81 11.06 -14.33
N ASP A 689 -16.11 10.74 -14.35
CA ASP A 689 -16.64 9.68 -15.21
C ASP A 689 -16.82 10.23 -16.64
N ILE A 690 -16.07 9.68 -17.59
CA ILE A 690 -16.09 10.10 -18.98
C ILE A 690 -16.91 9.18 -19.89
N SER A 691 -17.48 8.09 -19.37
CA SER A 691 -18.11 7.02 -20.15
C SER A 691 -19.26 7.50 -21.04
N SER A 692 -20.03 8.49 -20.58
CA SER A 692 -21.19 9.07 -21.26
C SER A 692 -20.88 10.28 -22.16
N ILE A 693 -19.62 10.73 -22.23
CA ILE A 693 -19.25 11.91 -23.03
C ILE A 693 -18.99 11.46 -24.48
N GLU A 694 -20.01 11.60 -25.33
CA GLU A 694 -19.95 11.17 -26.74
C GLU A 694 -18.84 11.87 -27.55
N GLU A 695 -18.49 13.12 -27.22
CA GLU A 695 -17.39 13.84 -27.89
C GLU A 695 -16.00 13.25 -27.61
N ILE A 696 -15.87 12.33 -26.65
CA ILE A 696 -14.62 11.62 -26.36
C ILE A 696 -14.62 10.28 -27.13
N PRO A 697 -13.61 10.00 -27.98
CA PRO A 697 -13.50 8.75 -28.71
C PRO A 697 -13.56 7.51 -27.80
N LEU A 698 -14.21 6.44 -28.25
CA LEU A 698 -14.45 5.25 -27.44
C LEU A 698 -13.15 4.67 -26.85
N HIS A 699 -12.06 4.61 -27.63
CA HIS A 699 -10.78 4.10 -27.12
C HIS A 699 -10.21 4.94 -25.96
N ILE A 700 -10.44 6.25 -25.92
CA ILE A 700 -10.06 7.11 -24.79
C ILE A 700 -10.96 6.83 -23.59
N ARG A 701 -12.27 6.64 -23.81
CA ARG A 701 -13.22 6.24 -22.74
C ARG A 701 -12.87 4.89 -22.12
N GLU A 702 -12.39 3.93 -22.92
CA GLU A 702 -11.93 2.63 -22.44
C GLU A 702 -10.61 2.71 -21.64
N ILE A 703 -9.64 3.51 -22.09
CA ILE A 703 -8.35 3.69 -21.38
C ILE A 703 -8.57 4.34 -20.01
N TYR A 704 -9.39 5.39 -19.96
CA TYR A 704 -9.56 6.25 -18.78
C TYR A 704 -10.86 5.97 -17.99
N LYS A 705 -11.27 4.70 -17.90
CA LYS A 705 -12.34 4.24 -16.98
C LYS A 705 -12.03 4.64 -15.53
N THR A 706 -13.08 4.86 -14.73
CA THR A 706 -12.95 5.08 -13.28
C THR A 706 -12.93 3.76 -12.52
N SER A 707 -12.54 3.77 -11.24
CA SER A 707 -12.59 2.56 -10.40
C SER A 707 -13.99 1.92 -10.28
N PHE A 708 -15.08 2.69 -10.42
CA PHE A 708 -16.43 2.11 -10.45
C PHE A 708 -16.89 1.70 -11.87
N SER A 709 -16.15 2.07 -12.91
CA SER A 709 -16.44 1.73 -14.32
C SER A 709 -15.62 0.52 -14.82
N VAL A 710 -14.53 0.16 -14.14
CA VAL A 710 -13.68 -1.01 -14.44
C VAL A 710 -14.36 -2.29 -13.95
N SER A 711 -14.34 -3.36 -14.76
CA SER A 711 -14.87 -4.67 -14.38
C SER A 711 -14.24 -5.20 -13.07
N PRO A 712 -15.02 -5.60 -12.05
CA PRO A 712 -14.50 -6.15 -10.80
C PRO A 712 -13.58 -7.37 -10.99
N TYR A 713 -13.81 -8.19 -12.03
CA TYR A 713 -12.97 -9.33 -12.36
C TYR A 713 -11.57 -8.93 -12.87
N ALA A 714 -11.42 -7.73 -13.46
CA ALA A 714 -10.12 -7.21 -13.90
C ALA A 714 -9.19 -6.91 -12.71
N TYR A 715 -9.74 -6.47 -11.58
CA TYR A 715 -8.99 -6.32 -10.32
C TYR A 715 -8.40 -7.65 -9.87
N VAL A 716 -9.22 -8.71 -9.92
CA VAL A 716 -8.84 -10.06 -9.52
C VAL A 716 -7.81 -10.63 -10.49
N GLU A 717 -7.99 -10.47 -11.79
CA GLU A 717 -7.05 -10.97 -12.81
C GLU A 717 -5.69 -10.27 -12.70
N ILE A 718 -5.62 -8.93 -12.63
CA ILE A 718 -4.35 -8.20 -12.47
C ILE A 718 -3.65 -8.55 -11.16
N ALA A 719 -4.42 -8.70 -10.07
CA ALA A 719 -3.87 -9.19 -8.81
C ALA A 719 -3.31 -10.61 -8.96
N ALA A 720 -4.02 -11.51 -9.65
CA ALA A 720 -3.62 -12.91 -9.81
C ALA A 720 -2.33 -13.01 -10.64
N ARG A 721 -2.23 -12.24 -11.73
CA ARG A 721 -1.02 -12.10 -12.57
C ARG A 721 0.19 -11.66 -11.76
N ALA A 722 0.03 -10.61 -10.95
CA ALA A 722 1.08 -10.13 -10.04
C ALA A 722 1.43 -11.16 -8.94
N GLN A 723 0.42 -11.79 -8.35
CA GLN A 723 0.56 -12.72 -7.21
C GLN A 723 1.28 -14.03 -7.56
N LYS A 724 1.45 -14.36 -8.86
CA LYS A 724 2.37 -15.43 -9.30
C LYS A 724 3.81 -15.18 -8.86
N TRP A 725 4.24 -13.93 -8.98
CA TRP A 725 5.64 -13.51 -8.86
C TRP A 725 5.96 -12.87 -7.51
N VAL A 726 4.94 -12.42 -6.78
CA VAL A 726 5.04 -11.90 -5.41
C VAL A 726 5.01 -13.03 -4.37
N ASP A 727 6.04 -13.09 -3.53
CA ASP A 727 6.25 -14.12 -2.51
C ASP A 727 5.49 -13.85 -1.20
N GLN A 728 5.25 -12.58 -0.85
CA GLN A 728 4.21 -12.19 0.11
C GLN A 728 2.87 -12.00 -0.63
N ALA A 729 2.11 -10.93 -0.35
CA ALA A 729 0.79 -10.68 -0.92
C ALA A 729 0.60 -9.23 -1.44
N LEU A 730 -0.66 -8.85 -1.71
CA LEU A 730 -1.04 -7.61 -2.40
C LEU A 730 -2.22 -6.93 -1.67
N SER A 731 -2.14 -5.64 -1.38
CA SER A 731 -3.26 -4.85 -0.81
C SER A 731 -4.35 -4.56 -1.86
N ARG A 732 -5.11 -5.59 -2.26
CA ARG A 732 -6.10 -5.49 -3.33
C ARG A 732 -7.41 -4.85 -2.85
N ASN A 733 -7.54 -3.53 -3.00
CA ASN A 733 -8.84 -2.85 -2.91
C ASN A 733 -9.77 -3.35 -4.02
N MET A 734 -11.07 -3.39 -3.74
CA MET A 734 -12.15 -3.76 -4.65
C MET A 734 -13.18 -2.63 -4.73
N TYR A 735 -13.74 -2.38 -5.91
CA TYR A 735 -14.75 -1.36 -6.15
C TYR A 735 -15.96 -1.99 -6.84
N LEU A 736 -17.15 -1.83 -6.26
CA LEU A 736 -18.41 -2.35 -6.80
C LEU A 736 -19.46 -1.24 -6.92
N GLU A 737 -20.04 -1.11 -8.11
CA GLU A 737 -21.27 -0.33 -8.32
C GLU A 737 -22.51 -1.10 -7.82
N ASP A 738 -22.58 -2.38 -8.19
CA ASP A 738 -23.66 -3.28 -7.82
C ASP A 738 -23.57 -3.70 -6.34
N ARG A 739 -24.71 -4.05 -5.75
CA ARG A 739 -24.84 -4.63 -4.39
C ARG A 739 -25.37 -6.06 -4.40
N ASP A 740 -25.58 -6.65 -5.58
CA ASP A 740 -25.87 -8.06 -5.76
C ASP A 740 -24.89 -8.94 -4.95
N MET A 741 -25.45 -9.70 -4.01
CA MET A 741 -24.69 -10.52 -3.08
C MET A 741 -24.14 -11.78 -3.75
N ASP A 742 -24.85 -12.34 -4.74
CA ASP A 742 -24.43 -13.56 -5.42
C ASP A 742 -23.31 -13.27 -6.42
N LYS A 743 -23.34 -12.11 -7.10
CA LYS A 743 -22.17 -11.59 -7.84
C LYS A 743 -20.99 -11.27 -6.90
N THR A 744 -21.25 -10.71 -5.71
CA THR A 744 -20.20 -10.45 -4.72
C THR A 744 -19.54 -11.76 -4.27
N MET A 745 -20.35 -12.79 -3.98
CA MET A 745 -19.87 -14.13 -3.66
C MET A 745 -19.01 -14.72 -4.80
N ASP A 746 -19.44 -14.61 -6.06
CA ASP A 746 -18.65 -15.15 -7.19
C ASP A 746 -17.33 -14.39 -7.45
N ILE A 747 -17.29 -13.06 -7.26
CA ILE A 747 -16.07 -12.26 -7.39
C ILE A 747 -15.03 -12.68 -6.34
N TYR A 748 -15.42 -12.81 -5.07
CA TYR A 748 -14.51 -13.23 -4.00
C TYR A 748 -14.17 -14.74 -4.06
N TYR A 749 -15.05 -15.57 -4.61
CA TYR A 749 -14.77 -16.98 -4.92
C TYR A 749 -13.80 -17.12 -6.10
N THR A 750 -13.90 -16.25 -7.11
CA THR A 750 -12.94 -16.17 -8.22
C THR A 750 -11.55 -15.72 -7.75
N ALA A 751 -11.48 -14.80 -6.78
CA ALA A 751 -10.22 -14.43 -6.12
C ALA A 751 -9.55 -15.63 -5.45
N TRP A 752 -10.31 -16.46 -4.74
CA TRP A 752 -9.81 -17.72 -4.18
C TRP A 752 -9.35 -18.70 -5.26
N LYS A 753 -10.18 -18.98 -6.28
CA LYS A 753 -9.87 -19.87 -7.42
C LYS A 753 -8.59 -19.49 -8.17
N LYS A 754 -8.31 -18.20 -8.32
CA LYS A 754 -7.10 -17.68 -8.97
C LYS A 754 -5.85 -17.69 -8.08
N GLY A 755 -5.93 -18.28 -6.88
CA GLY A 755 -4.79 -18.49 -5.99
C GLY A 755 -4.28 -17.22 -5.31
N LEU A 756 -5.16 -16.21 -5.14
CA LEU A 756 -4.83 -15.02 -4.37
C LEU A 756 -4.64 -15.35 -2.88
N LYS A 757 -3.80 -14.54 -2.23
CA LYS A 757 -3.52 -14.61 -0.79
C LYS A 757 -4.42 -13.69 0.02
N SER A 758 -4.82 -12.54 -0.53
CA SER A 758 -5.58 -11.53 0.19
C SER A 758 -6.43 -10.63 -0.71
N THR A 759 -7.39 -9.98 -0.06
CA THR A 759 -8.16 -8.83 -0.54
C THR A 759 -8.18 -7.80 0.59
N TYR A 760 -8.44 -6.54 0.25
CA TYR A 760 -8.41 -5.41 1.19
C TYR A 760 -9.78 -4.71 1.23
N TYR A 761 -9.83 -3.37 1.31
CA TYR A 761 -11.11 -2.63 1.38
C TYR A 761 -12.05 -2.96 0.22
N LEU A 762 -13.34 -3.12 0.55
CA LEU A 762 -14.44 -3.08 -0.41
C LEU A 762 -15.10 -1.70 -0.42
N HIS A 763 -14.99 -1.00 -1.54
CA HIS A 763 -15.67 0.27 -1.77
C HIS A 763 -16.94 0.07 -2.59
N MET A 764 -18.09 0.38 -2.00
CA MET A 764 -19.38 0.35 -2.69
C MET A 764 -19.74 1.74 -3.21
N LYS A 765 -20.25 1.84 -4.45
CA LYS A 765 -20.69 3.13 -5.02
C LYS A 765 -21.81 3.74 -4.16
N PRO A 766 -21.79 5.06 -3.88
CA PRO A 766 -22.88 5.72 -3.16
C PRO A 766 -24.20 5.65 -3.96
N ARG A 767 -25.32 5.35 -3.28
CA ARG A 767 -26.65 5.33 -3.92
C ARG A 767 -27.14 6.71 -4.37
N HIS A 768 -26.64 7.77 -3.73
CA HIS A 768 -26.92 9.16 -4.07
C HIS A 768 -25.62 9.95 -4.02
N SER A 769 -25.29 10.63 -5.11
CA SER A 769 -24.39 11.78 -5.10
C SER A 769 -25.23 13.04 -4.82
N ALA A 770 -24.67 13.99 -4.06
CA ALA A 770 -25.26 15.32 -3.99
C ALA A 770 -24.88 16.09 -5.26
N GLU A 771 -25.85 16.70 -5.96
CA GLU A 771 -25.56 17.66 -7.03
C GLU A 771 -24.62 18.75 -6.49
N GLN A 772 -23.52 19.00 -7.21
CA GLN A 772 -22.64 20.13 -6.91
C GLN A 772 -23.19 21.37 -7.60
N SER A 773 -23.29 22.48 -6.87
CA SER A 773 -23.59 23.79 -7.44
C SER A 773 -22.44 24.26 -8.34
N THR A 774 -22.51 23.94 -9.63
CA THR A 774 -21.61 24.51 -10.63
C THR A 774 -21.87 26.01 -10.76
N THR A 775 -20.85 26.82 -11.10
CA THR A 775 -20.95 28.28 -11.06
C THR A 775 -21.92 28.88 -12.08
N ASN A 776 -22.32 28.11 -13.11
CA ASN A 776 -23.28 28.53 -14.14
C ASN A 776 -24.71 28.04 -13.83
N VAL A 777 -25.30 28.48 -12.70
CA VAL A 777 -26.70 28.16 -12.33
C VAL A 777 -27.74 28.98 -13.13
N ASN A 778 -27.56 29.08 -14.45
CA ASN A 778 -28.53 29.67 -15.38
C ASN A 778 -29.35 28.59 -16.15
N LYS A 779 -29.66 27.46 -15.49
CA LYS A 779 -30.70 26.52 -15.97
C LYS A 779 -32.06 27.24 -16.15
N SER A 780 -32.28 28.35 -15.46
CA SER A 780 -33.37 29.33 -15.66
C SER A 780 -33.50 29.84 -17.10
N GLU A 781 -32.40 30.12 -17.81
CA GLU A 781 -32.46 30.66 -19.18
C GLU A 781 -32.86 29.59 -20.20
N LYS A 782 -32.44 28.32 -20.00
CA LYS A 782 -32.89 27.20 -20.85
C LYS A 782 -34.35 26.80 -20.62
N MET A 783 -34.94 27.16 -19.47
CA MET A 783 -36.39 27.03 -19.22
C MET A 783 -37.18 28.30 -19.63
N GLY A 784 -36.51 29.38 -20.06
CA GLY A 784 -37.07 30.71 -20.24
C GLY A 784 -37.89 30.98 -21.50
N LYS A 785 -38.42 29.97 -22.22
CA LYS A 785 -39.20 30.16 -23.46
C LYS A 785 -40.52 29.39 -23.61
N THR A 786 -41.02 28.73 -22.56
CA THR A 786 -42.41 28.22 -22.51
C THR A 786 -43.14 28.82 -21.29
N GLY A 787 -43.87 29.91 -21.53
CA GLY A 787 -44.52 30.69 -20.47
C GLY A 787 -45.66 29.94 -19.76
N PHE A 788 -45.84 30.24 -18.46
CA PHE A 788 -46.79 29.61 -17.54
C PHE A 788 -48.28 29.64 -17.94
N ALA A 789 -48.65 30.35 -19.00
CA ALA A 789 -50.04 30.46 -19.48
C ALA A 789 -50.62 29.13 -20.00
N ALA A 790 -49.80 28.22 -20.53
CA ALA A 790 -50.28 26.97 -21.14
C ALA A 790 -50.85 25.96 -20.13
N VAL A 791 -50.42 26.02 -18.86
CA VAL A 791 -50.71 24.98 -17.84
C VAL A 791 -52.13 25.09 -17.26
N PHE A 792 -52.73 26.28 -17.29
CA PHE A 792 -54.06 26.52 -16.70
C PHE A 792 -55.23 26.34 -17.68
N ALA A 793 -54.98 26.25 -18.99
CA ALA A 793 -56.02 26.07 -20.00
C ALA A 793 -56.54 24.62 -20.10
N ALA A 794 -55.74 23.63 -19.70
CA ALA A 794 -55.98 22.20 -19.96
C ALA A 794 -56.72 21.45 -18.83
N LYS A 795 -57.49 22.14 -17.98
CA LYS A 795 -58.06 21.56 -16.74
C LYS A 795 -59.60 21.59 -16.62
N SER A 796 -60.31 21.96 -17.68
CA SER A 796 -61.78 22.03 -17.73
C SER A 796 -62.46 20.90 -18.52
N VAL A 797 -61.67 20.00 -19.10
CA VAL A 797 -62.10 18.74 -19.76
C VAL A 797 -60.99 17.74 -19.41
N ILE A 798 -61.21 16.51 -18.93
CA ILE A 798 -62.39 15.63 -18.97
C ILE A 798 -62.75 15.16 -17.55
N GLN A 799 -64.04 15.03 -17.23
CA GLN A 799 -64.52 14.38 -15.99
C GLN A 799 -65.74 13.50 -16.29
N GLU A 800 -65.52 12.25 -16.70
CA GLU A 800 -66.61 11.28 -16.91
C GLU A 800 -66.10 9.82 -16.88
N SER A 801 -67.04 8.86 -16.74
CA SER A 801 -66.85 7.38 -16.73
C SER A 801 -65.96 6.75 -15.64
N PHE A 802 -66.65 6.26 -14.59
CA PHE A 802 -66.23 5.38 -13.50
C PHE A 802 -66.06 3.86 -13.89
N ILE A 803 -65.43 3.09 -12.98
CA ILE A 803 -65.81 1.73 -12.48
C ILE A 803 -65.39 0.42 -13.22
N ALA A 804 -65.35 -0.67 -12.42
CA ALA A 804 -65.11 -2.12 -12.69
C ALA A 804 -63.62 -2.54 -12.87
N GLU A 805 -63.05 -3.57 -12.21
CA GLU A 805 -63.44 -4.98 -11.91
C GLU A 805 -63.36 -5.93 -13.14
N ALA A 806 -62.95 -7.21 -13.06
CA ALA A 806 -62.06 -7.95 -12.14
C ALA A 806 -61.77 -9.38 -12.67
N SER A 807 -60.55 -9.93 -12.42
CA SER A 807 -60.20 -11.38 -12.42
C SER A 807 -60.24 -12.23 -13.73
N GLN A 808 -59.63 -13.43 -13.66
CA GLN A 808 -59.60 -14.56 -14.64
C GLN A 808 -58.81 -14.33 -15.97
N ASP A 809 -58.14 -15.32 -16.58
CA ASP A 809 -57.83 -16.72 -16.17
C ASP A 809 -56.53 -17.29 -16.83
N PHE A 810 -56.14 -18.53 -16.50
CA PHE A 810 -54.99 -19.26 -17.09
C PHE A 810 -55.21 -19.76 -18.54
N VAL A 811 -54.11 -19.96 -19.30
CA VAL A 811 -53.80 -21.16 -20.14
C VAL A 811 -52.38 -21.08 -20.74
N SER A 812 -51.83 -22.19 -21.23
CA SER A 812 -50.41 -22.43 -21.60
C SER A 812 -50.19 -22.83 -23.09
N VAL A 813 -48.92 -23.12 -23.48
CA VAL A 813 -48.44 -24.15 -24.47
C VAL A 813 -47.39 -23.68 -25.53
N GLU A 814 -46.24 -24.39 -25.53
CA GLU A 814 -45.23 -24.77 -26.56
C GLU A 814 -44.44 -23.80 -27.49
N THR A 815 -43.11 -23.89 -27.29
CA THR A 815 -41.95 -24.06 -28.21
C THR A 815 -42.10 -24.13 -29.74
N GLN A 816 -41.05 -23.66 -30.45
CA GLN A 816 -40.52 -24.32 -31.66
C GLN A 816 -39.00 -24.10 -31.86
N GLU A 817 -38.30 -25.08 -32.46
CA GLU A 817 -36.85 -25.07 -32.75
C GLU A 817 -36.55 -25.14 -34.26
N LYS A 818 -35.36 -24.64 -34.67
CA LYS A 818 -34.43 -25.14 -35.73
C LYS A 818 -33.21 -24.19 -35.81
N ILE A 819 -31.94 -24.59 -35.83
CA ILE A 819 -31.18 -25.68 -36.49
C ILE A 819 -30.89 -25.43 -37.98
N VAL A 820 -29.59 -25.34 -38.30
CA VAL A 820 -28.79 -25.70 -39.52
C VAL A 820 -27.45 -24.96 -39.33
N GLU A 821 -26.39 -25.58 -38.81
CA GLU A 821 -25.44 -26.56 -39.40
C GLU A 821 -24.23 -25.93 -40.14
N SER A 822 -23.14 -26.71 -40.21
CA SER A 822 -21.77 -26.26 -40.54
C SER A 822 -21.13 -27.11 -41.63
N PHE A 823 -20.12 -26.59 -42.34
CA PHE A 823 -19.23 -27.41 -43.18
C PHE A 823 -17.75 -26.98 -43.11
N VAL A 824 -16.86 -27.92 -43.42
CA VAL A 824 -15.39 -27.81 -43.26
C VAL A 824 -14.69 -28.22 -44.57
N VAL A 825 -13.63 -27.51 -44.95
CA VAL A 825 -12.62 -27.92 -45.95
C VAL A 825 -11.21 -27.57 -45.42
N GLN A 826 -10.17 -28.20 -45.97
CA GLN A 826 -8.86 -28.41 -45.34
C GLN A 826 -7.74 -27.45 -45.80
N SER A 827 -6.54 -27.62 -45.21
CA SER A 827 -5.31 -26.83 -45.33
C SER A 827 -4.51 -27.06 -46.63
N PRO A 828 -3.37 -26.36 -46.82
CA PRO A 828 -2.08 -26.93 -46.40
C PRO A 828 -1.11 -25.95 -45.66
N GLN A 829 0.09 -26.45 -45.36
CA GLN A 829 1.25 -25.84 -44.65
C GLN A 829 1.94 -24.71 -45.47
N GLU A 830 3.00 -23.97 -45.06
CA GLU A 830 4.19 -24.36 -44.27
C GLU A 830 5.00 -23.16 -43.65
N ASN A 831 6.34 -23.24 -43.59
CA ASN A 831 7.25 -22.75 -42.53
C ASN A 831 8.59 -22.20 -43.12
N ILE A 832 9.53 -21.45 -42.48
CA ILE A 832 9.65 -20.79 -41.15
C ILE A 832 10.81 -19.74 -41.18
N GLU A 833 10.76 -18.67 -40.34
CA GLU A 833 11.90 -17.76 -39.95
C GLU A 833 12.70 -17.05 -41.09
N ALA A 834 13.76 -16.25 -40.85
CA ALA A 834 13.89 -15.00 -40.05
C ALA A 834 15.21 -14.24 -40.43
N ILE A 835 15.38 -12.96 -39.99
CA ILE A 835 16.67 -12.22 -39.80
C ILE A 835 17.48 -11.85 -41.08
N ALA A 836 18.26 -10.75 -41.20
CA ALA A 836 18.22 -9.38 -40.63
C ALA A 836 19.24 -8.43 -41.35
N LYS A 837 19.07 -7.10 -41.16
CA LYS A 837 20.07 -5.98 -41.10
C LYS A 837 21.27 -5.86 -42.07
N ILE A 838 21.56 -4.60 -42.43
CA ILE A 838 22.92 -4.06 -42.68
C ILE A 838 23.10 -2.80 -41.79
N GLU A 839 24.34 -2.47 -41.43
CA GLU A 839 24.74 -1.45 -40.43
C GLU A 839 25.23 -0.12 -41.04
N PRO A 840 25.50 0.90 -40.20
CA PRO A 840 26.58 1.86 -40.48
C PRO A 840 27.50 2.18 -39.28
N GLU A 841 28.77 1.77 -39.41
CA GLU A 841 30.03 2.43 -39.01
C GLU A 841 30.32 2.90 -37.55
N GLN A 842 31.58 3.28 -37.31
CA GLN A 842 32.28 3.26 -36.00
C GLN A 842 32.75 4.65 -35.53
N ILE A 843 32.74 4.89 -34.21
CA ILE A 843 33.72 5.77 -33.51
C ILE A 843 34.10 5.14 -32.15
N ASN A 844 35.40 5.14 -31.82
CA ASN A 844 35.95 4.58 -30.56
C ASN A 844 36.22 5.66 -29.49
N SER A 845 36.00 5.33 -28.21
CA SER A 845 36.85 5.78 -27.08
C SER A 845 36.72 4.84 -25.88
N ILE A 846 37.71 4.83 -24.97
CA ILE A 846 37.94 3.74 -23.99
C ILE A 846 37.83 4.24 -22.55
N VAL A 847 36.96 3.61 -21.74
CA VAL A 847 37.10 3.43 -20.28
C VAL A 847 36.41 2.11 -19.90
N GLU A 848 37.08 1.23 -19.15
CA GLU A 848 36.48 -0.03 -18.65
C GLU A 848 35.94 0.10 -17.21
N PRO A 849 34.66 -0.20 -16.97
CA PRO A 849 34.14 -0.60 -15.66
C PRO A 849 33.93 -2.12 -15.56
N VAL A 850 33.89 -2.65 -14.33
CA VAL A 850 33.74 -4.08 -14.04
C VAL A 850 32.41 -4.62 -14.59
N LYS A 851 32.48 -5.67 -15.42
CA LYS A 851 31.30 -6.31 -16.02
C LYS A 851 30.47 -7.09 -14.99
N SER A 852 29.27 -6.59 -14.69
CA SER A 852 28.11 -7.49 -14.55
C SER A 852 27.66 -7.92 -15.96
N SER A 853 27.05 -9.10 -16.06
CA SER A 853 26.47 -9.58 -17.32
C SER A 853 25.15 -8.85 -17.59
N GLN A 854 25.22 -7.75 -18.37
CA GLN A 854 24.04 -7.03 -18.84
C GLN A 854 23.17 -7.96 -19.69
N ILE A 855 21.92 -8.17 -19.27
CA ILE A 855 21.01 -9.15 -19.90
C ILE A 855 20.29 -8.53 -21.12
N PHE A 856 20.24 -7.19 -21.23
CA PHE A 856 19.34 -6.48 -22.14
C PHE A 856 20.04 -5.56 -23.15
N SER A 857 20.15 -6.04 -24.39
CA SER A 857 20.46 -5.20 -25.56
C SER A 857 19.27 -5.03 -26.52
N HIS A 858 18.31 -5.97 -26.56
CA HIS A 858 17.34 -6.09 -27.66
C HIS A 858 15.86 -6.35 -27.25
N VAL A 859 15.48 -6.20 -25.98
CA VAL A 859 14.08 -6.40 -25.55
C VAL A 859 13.21 -5.20 -25.96
N GLN A 860 12.44 -5.34 -27.04
CA GLN A 860 11.43 -4.36 -27.44
C GLN A 860 10.09 -4.61 -26.74
N THR A 861 9.32 -3.53 -26.51
CA THR A 861 7.99 -3.58 -25.89
C THR A 861 6.87 -3.30 -26.91
N GLN A 862 7.01 -3.77 -28.14
CA GLN A 862 5.99 -3.59 -29.17
C GLN A 862 4.82 -4.57 -28.97
N ILE A 863 3.64 -4.04 -28.69
CA ILE A 863 2.37 -4.77 -28.82
C ILE A 863 1.94 -4.68 -30.29
N ASN A 864 1.66 -5.81 -30.92
CA ASN A 864 1.51 -5.90 -32.37
C ASN A 864 0.08 -5.53 -32.82
N LEU A 865 -0.19 -4.22 -32.95
CA LEU A 865 -1.49 -3.65 -33.32
C LEU A 865 -1.78 -3.76 -34.83
N ASN A 866 -1.93 -4.98 -35.35
CA ASN A 866 -2.29 -5.21 -36.74
C ASN A 866 -3.80 -5.04 -37.00
N SER A 867 -4.15 -4.05 -37.82
CA SER A 867 -5.42 -3.99 -38.55
C SER A 867 -5.12 -3.89 -40.06
N SER A 868 -5.77 -4.74 -40.85
CA SER A 868 -5.39 -5.01 -42.25
C SER A 868 -5.85 -3.94 -43.23
N ILE A 869 -5.01 -3.64 -44.23
CA ILE A 869 -5.37 -3.19 -45.59
C ILE A 869 -4.13 -3.36 -46.49
N ASP A 870 -4.32 -3.92 -47.70
CA ASP A 870 -3.24 -4.29 -48.63
C ASP A 870 -2.86 -3.20 -49.64
N SER A 871 -1.62 -3.26 -50.16
CA SER A 871 -1.35 -3.00 -51.59
C SER A 871 0.05 -3.44 -52.08
N ALA A 872 0.10 -4.64 -52.67
CA ALA A 872 0.75 -4.98 -53.96
C ALA A 872 2.05 -4.28 -54.45
N ASN A 873 3.14 -5.02 -54.72
CA ASN A 873 3.43 -5.60 -56.07
C ASN A 873 4.87 -6.13 -56.31
N ASN A 874 4.94 -7.28 -56.99
CA ASN A 874 5.84 -7.69 -58.09
C ASN A 874 7.37 -7.93 -57.91
N ASN A 875 7.73 -9.20 -58.20
CA ASN A 875 8.77 -9.65 -59.15
C ASN A 875 10.27 -9.53 -58.77
N SER A 876 11.15 -10.47 -59.15
CA SER A 876 10.98 -11.82 -59.74
C SER A 876 12.33 -12.57 -59.83
N GLU A 877 12.31 -13.91 -59.77
CA GLU A 877 13.22 -14.85 -60.49
C GLU A 877 14.75 -14.79 -60.19
N ASN A 878 15.40 -15.87 -59.70
CA ASN A 878 15.98 -17.03 -60.44
C ASN A 878 17.54 -17.04 -60.29
N LEU A 879 18.33 -18.14 -60.33
CA LEU A 879 18.16 -19.60 -60.50
C LEU A 879 19.36 -20.36 -59.84
N GLU A 880 19.14 -21.63 -59.46
CA GLU A 880 20.08 -22.80 -59.54
C GLU A 880 21.39 -22.88 -58.69
N LYS A 881 21.56 -23.92 -57.81
CA LYS A 881 22.30 -25.22 -57.99
C LYS A 881 23.80 -25.13 -57.64
N GLU A 882 24.58 -26.15 -57.22
CA GLU A 882 24.54 -27.62 -57.02
C GLU A 882 25.75 -27.95 -56.05
N ASN A 883 26.04 -29.06 -55.34
CA ASN A 883 25.44 -30.33 -54.89
C ASN A 883 26.56 -31.19 -54.16
N ILE A 884 26.18 -32.19 -53.33
CA ILE A 884 26.88 -33.49 -53.07
C ILE A 884 28.01 -33.70 -51.98
N VAL A 885 27.57 -34.25 -50.82
CA VAL A 885 27.96 -35.48 -50.04
C VAL A 885 29.44 -35.93 -49.75
N LYS A 886 29.72 -36.26 -48.45
CA LYS A 886 30.41 -37.48 -47.85
C LYS A 886 30.91 -37.19 -46.39
N THR A 887 31.17 -38.08 -45.41
CA THR A 887 30.56 -39.29 -44.76
C THR A 887 31.63 -39.99 -43.85
N GLU A 888 31.57 -39.84 -42.50
CA GLU A 888 31.85 -40.81 -41.36
C GLU A 888 33.18 -41.68 -41.25
N PRO A 889 33.45 -42.54 -40.20
CA PRO A 889 33.70 -42.28 -38.73
C PRO A 889 34.83 -43.17 -38.01
N ILE A 890 34.92 -43.19 -36.63
CA ILE A 890 35.51 -44.24 -35.68
C ILE A 890 37.08 -44.28 -35.41
N GLU A 891 37.77 -44.79 -34.33
CA GLU A 891 37.55 -45.65 -33.09
C GLU A 891 38.24 -45.19 -31.71
N MET A 892 39.05 -46.03 -30.95
CA MET A 892 39.38 -45.88 -29.49
C MET A 892 40.79 -46.37 -28.91
N LYS A 893 41.12 -45.93 -27.65
CA LYS A 893 41.63 -46.69 -26.41
C LYS A 893 43.12 -46.89 -25.92
N LYS A 894 43.24 -47.05 -24.56
CA LYS A 894 44.33 -47.52 -23.59
C LYS A 894 45.52 -46.54 -23.23
N VAL A 895 46.41 -46.68 -22.21
CA VAL A 895 46.89 -47.75 -21.24
C VAL A 895 46.93 -47.32 -19.71
N GLU A 896 47.99 -47.58 -18.88
CA GLU A 896 47.97 -47.75 -17.38
C GLU A 896 49.27 -47.35 -16.56
N GLU A 897 49.09 -47.12 -15.23
CA GLU A 897 49.94 -47.27 -13.96
C GLU A 897 51.41 -46.80 -13.72
N ILE A 898 51.70 -46.36 -12.45
CA ILE A 898 52.73 -46.88 -11.47
C ILE A 898 52.75 -46.10 -10.09
N LYS A 899 53.37 -46.64 -9.03
CA LYS A 899 53.42 -46.23 -7.57
C LYS A 899 54.78 -46.69 -6.93
N PRO A 900 55.10 -46.64 -5.59
CA PRO A 900 54.62 -45.87 -4.40
C PRO A 900 55.81 -45.35 -3.49
N ILE A 901 55.56 -44.93 -2.23
CA ILE A 901 56.29 -45.34 -0.98
C ILE A 901 55.58 -44.78 0.30
N ASN A 902 55.84 -45.36 1.47
CA ASN A 902 55.22 -45.09 2.80
C ASN A 902 56.33 -45.14 3.91
N PRO A 903 56.14 -44.69 5.18
CA PRO A 903 55.62 -45.63 6.20
C PRO A 903 54.91 -45.05 7.47
N SER A 904 54.11 -45.92 8.14
CA SER A 904 53.98 -46.09 9.62
C SER A 904 53.33 -44.97 10.50
N ILE A 905 52.67 -45.23 11.66
CA ILE A 905 52.21 -46.46 12.37
C ILE A 905 51.12 -46.07 13.43
N ASN A 906 50.15 -46.97 13.71
CA ASN A 906 49.30 -47.12 14.93
C ASN A 906 48.56 -45.90 15.57
N SER A 907 47.71 -46.05 16.60
CA SER A 907 46.50 -46.90 16.86
C SER A 907 46.02 -46.63 18.31
N GLU A 908 44.89 -47.24 18.71
CA GLU A 908 44.35 -47.36 20.09
C GLU A 908 43.49 -46.21 20.67
N GLN A 909 42.74 -46.59 21.72
CA GLN A 909 41.73 -45.84 22.46
C GLN A 909 42.27 -45.48 23.86
N VAL A 910 41.57 -44.63 24.64
CA VAL A 910 41.21 -44.85 26.07
C VAL A 910 40.48 -43.62 26.66
N ASN A 911 39.73 -43.84 27.74
CA ASN A 911 38.86 -42.85 28.41
C ASN A 911 39.59 -41.93 29.41
N SER A 912 39.25 -40.62 29.38
CA SER A 912 38.90 -39.76 30.56
C SER A 912 39.90 -39.63 31.75
N PRO A 913 39.61 -38.96 32.90
CA PRO A 913 38.65 -37.89 33.22
C PRO A 913 39.26 -36.70 34.06
N VAL A 914 38.43 -35.67 34.34
CA VAL A 914 38.34 -34.87 35.62
C VAL A 914 39.55 -34.07 36.18
N ALA A 915 39.43 -32.72 36.11
CA ALA A 915 39.67 -31.68 37.16
C ALA A 915 41.06 -31.56 37.87
N ASN A 916 41.42 -30.56 38.69
CA ASN A 916 40.85 -29.27 39.16
C ASN A 916 41.98 -28.39 39.79
N ILE A 917 41.69 -27.14 40.24
CA ILE A 917 42.36 -26.44 41.40
C ILE A 917 43.86 -26.00 41.21
N GLU A 918 44.42 -24.86 41.69
CA GLU A 918 43.98 -23.64 42.41
C GLU A 918 45.03 -22.48 42.42
N LEU A 919 44.59 -21.25 42.75
CA LEU A 919 45.31 -20.13 43.46
C LEU A 919 46.61 -19.53 42.83
N ILE A 920 47.18 -18.35 43.21
CA ILE A 920 46.97 -17.30 44.25
C ILE A 920 47.37 -15.93 43.62
N GLU A 921 46.83 -14.73 43.93
CA GLU A 921 47.17 -13.75 45.01
C GLU A 921 46.29 -12.46 44.72
N MET A 922 45.52 -11.79 45.58
CA MET A 922 45.82 -10.96 46.78
C MET A 922 46.71 -9.71 46.50
N LYS A 923 46.49 -8.47 47.01
CA LYS A 923 45.48 -7.91 47.94
C LYS A 923 45.46 -6.34 47.91
N LYS A 924 44.26 -5.71 48.01
CA LYS A 924 43.83 -4.60 48.93
C LYS A 924 42.68 -3.77 48.30
N VAL A 925 41.52 -3.47 48.93
CA VAL A 925 41.19 -2.86 50.26
C VAL A 925 41.35 -1.33 50.21
N GLU A 926 40.44 -0.46 50.69
CA GLU A 926 39.32 -0.47 51.69
C GLU A 926 38.25 0.57 51.20
N GLU A 927 36.94 0.65 51.54
CA GLU A 927 35.83 -0.20 52.05
C GLU A 927 34.53 0.68 52.03
N ILE A 928 33.40 0.23 52.61
CA ILE A 928 32.26 1.03 53.16
C ILE A 928 31.21 1.55 52.14
N LYS A 929 29.87 1.48 52.36
CA LYS A 929 29.05 0.89 53.45
C LYS A 929 27.76 0.20 52.94
N ARG A 930 27.25 -0.73 53.74
CA ARG A 930 26.07 -1.62 53.60
C ARG A 930 25.47 -1.81 55.03
N PRO A 931 24.55 -2.75 55.39
CA PRO A 931 23.54 -3.54 54.63
C PRO A 931 22.15 -3.65 55.36
N MET A 932 21.22 -4.50 54.84
CA MET A 932 20.29 -5.46 55.54
C MET A 932 19.34 -5.03 56.70
N ALA A 933 18.33 -5.80 57.15
CA ALA A 933 17.36 -6.78 56.55
C ALA A 933 16.38 -7.31 57.63
N HIS A 934 15.22 -7.89 57.23
CA HIS A 934 14.21 -8.62 58.08
C HIS A 934 13.48 -7.75 59.14
N SER A 935 12.30 -8.05 59.72
CA SER A 935 11.19 -9.05 59.53
C SER A 935 9.82 -8.34 59.88
N GLU A 936 8.60 -8.92 60.06
CA GLU A 936 8.09 -10.30 60.18
C GLU A 936 6.54 -10.44 59.91
N ASN A 937 5.95 -11.53 60.43
CA ASN A 937 4.57 -12.07 60.43
C ASN A 937 3.39 -11.20 60.94
N SER A 938 2.17 -11.80 60.78
CA SER A 938 0.89 -11.55 61.49
C SER A 938 0.07 -10.29 61.13
N GLU A 939 -1.25 -10.21 61.31
CA GLU A 939 -2.41 -11.16 61.18
C GLU A 939 -3.71 -10.31 61.28
N GLN A 940 -4.88 -10.89 60.95
CA GLN A 940 -6.24 -10.39 61.31
C GLN A 940 -6.79 -9.09 60.66
N ALA A 941 -8.09 -9.11 60.36
CA ALA A 941 -8.97 -7.96 60.14
C ALA A 941 -9.94 -7.85 61.34
N PRO A 942 -10.65 -6.72 61.60
CA PRO A 942 -11.91 -6.47 60.88
C PRO A 942 -12.40 -5.00 60.79
N ASN A 943 -13.56 -4.82 60.14
CA ASN A 943 -14.66 -3.85 60.37
C ASN A 943 -14.40 -2.33 60.54
N ALA A 944 -14.91 -1.59 59.54
CA ALA A 944 -15.73 -0.37 59.57
C ALA A 944 -16.10 0.34 60.90
N ILE A 945 -16.22 1.68 60.84
CA ILE A 945 -17.46 2.45 61.20
C ILE A 945 -17.35 3.94 60.77
N PHE A 946 -18.52 4.57 60.61
CA PHE A 946 -18.77 5.98 60.23
C PHE A 946 -18.21 7.03 61.21
N ALA A 947 -17.89 8.23 60.69
CA ALA A 947 -18.47 9.51 61.17
C ALA A 947 -18.11 10.69 60.22
N ASP A 948 -18.77 11.84 60.22
CA ASP A 948 -20.21 12.19 60.27
C ASP A 948 -20.34 13.72 59.97
N ASN A 949 -21.55 14.21 59.66
CA ASN A 949 -21.95 15.64 59.62
C ASN A 949 -21.31 16.57 58.54
N SER A 950 -22.00 17.61 58.05
CA SER A 950 -23.43 17.97 58.17
C SER A 950 -23.91 18.80 56.98
N ALA A 951 -25.22 18.80 56.74
CA ALA A 951 -25.87 19.50 55.65
C ALA A 951 -26.17 20.98 55.96
N GLN A 952 -26.23 21.83 54.92
CA GLN A 952 -27.52 22.41 54.49
C GLN A 952 -27.46 23.17 53.15
N GLN A 953 -28.36 22.78 52.24
CA GLN A 953 -29.11 23.60 51.27
C GLN A 953 -28.51 24.92 50.73
N GLU A 954 -28.19 24.92 49.43
CA GLU A 954 -28.65 26.00 48.54
C GLU A 954 -29.64 25.44 47.50
N LYS A 955 -30.64 26.24 47.15
CA LYS A 955 -31.59 25.93 46.07
C LYS A 955 -31.08 26.53 44.76
N LEU A 956 -30.50 25.71 43.89
CA LEU A 956 -30.33 26.08 42.48
C LEU A 956 -31.62 25.74 41.72
N SER A 957 -32.05 26.65 40.83
CA SER A 957 -33.29 26.51 40.06
C SER A 957 -33.16 25.51 38.90
N GLU A 958 -34.28 24.99 38.40
CA GLU A 958 -34.34 24.11 37.21
C GLU A 958 -33.80 24.76 35.91
N GLU A 959 -33.38 26.02 35.94
CA GLU A 959 -32.83 26.76 34.79
C GLU A 959 -31.33 26.52 34.55
N GLN A 960 -30.59 25.96 35.52
CA GLN A 960 -29.13 25.77 35.42
C GLN A 960 -28.67 24.44 34.80
N ILE A 961 -29.58 23.53 34.42
CA ILE A 961 -29.24 22.34 33.64
C ILE A 961 -29.86 22.49 32.26
N GLY A 962 -29.02 22.54 31.22
CA GLY A 962 -29.42 22.88 29.86
C GLY A 962 -30.40 21.89 29.25
N PHE A 963 -31.70 22.13 29.41
CA PHE A 963 -32.78 21.37 28.78
C PHE A 963 -33.78 22.32 28.11
N ARG A 964 -34.25 21.99 26.90
CA ARG A 964 -35.42 22.64 26.28
C ARG A 964 -36.59 21.66 26.15
N ILE A 965 -37.80 22.20 26.23
CA ILE A 965 -39.02 21.45 25.99
C ILE A 965 -39.41 21.58 24.51
N LYS A 966 -39.56 20.44 23.82
CA LYS A 966 -40.04 20.36 22.44
C LYS A 966 -41.34 19.56 22.44
N ILE A 967 -42.39 20.08 21.80
CA ILE A 967 -43.67 19.39 21.64
C ILE A 967 -43.77 18.88 20.20
N VAL A 968 -43.96 17.57 20.04
CA VAL A 968 -44.11 16.91 18.73
C VAL A 968 -45.33 15.99 18.79
N ASN A 969 -46.24 16.14 17.83
CA ASN A 969 -47.49 15.38 17.74
C ASN A 969 -48.28 15.32 19.08
N GLY A 970 -48.32 16.44 19.80
CA GLY A 970 -49.01 16.59 21.09
C GLY A 970 -48.29 15.98 22.30
N LYS A 971 -47.13 15.33 22.13
CA LYS A 971 -46.31 14.81 23.24
C LYS A 971 -45.16 15.76 23.57
N VAL A 972 -44.87 15.88 24.86
CA VAL A 972 -43.90 16.82 25.43
C VAL A 972 -42.60 16.09 25.77
N TYR A 973 -41.47 16.57 25.24
CA TYR A 973 -40.14 15.98 25.44
C TYR A 973 -39.19 17.02 26.06
N LYS A 974 -38.47 16.67 27.14
CA LYS A 974 -37.31 17.42 27.63
C LYS A 974 -36.07 16.92 26.88
N ILE A 975 -35.39 17.79 26.13
CA ILE A 975 -34.18 17.48 25.33
C ILE A 975 -32.99 18.19 25.97
N HIS A 976 -31.90 17.47 26.21
CA HIS A 976 -30.65 18.03 26.77
C HIS A 976 -29.92 18.81 25.68
N MET A 977 -29.53 20.05 25.97
CA MET A 977 -28.59 20.82 25.19
C MET A 977 -27.16 20.53 25.67
N PRO A 978 -26.21 20.20 24.78
CA PRO A 978 -24.79 20.12 25.11
C PRO A 978 -24.24 21.47 25.61
N SER A 979 -23.10 21.41 26.32
CA SER A 979 -22.36 22.59 26.78
C SER A 979 -20.97 22.74 26.11
N ASP A 980 -20.68 21.95 25.08
CA ASP A 980 -19.43 22.01 24.32
C ASP A 980 -19.65 22.77 22.99
N PRO A 981 -18.93 23.89 22.73
CA PRO A 981 -19.00 24.63 21.46
C PRO A 981 -18.63 23.82 20.19
N ALA A 982 -18.07 22.61 20.33
CA ALA A 982 -17.80 21.74 19.19
C ALA A 982 -19.07 21.18 18.52
N GLU A 983 -20.19 21.07 19.24
CA GLU A 983 -21.41 20.40 18.76
C GLU A 983 -22.33 21.30 17.90
N ASP A 984 -22.11 22.62 17.88
CA ASP A 984 -22.79 23.61 17.01
C ASP A 984 -22.54 23.39 15.49
N ASN A 985 -21.74 22.39 15.10
CA ASN A 985 -21.38 22.09 13.71
C ASN A 985 -22.02 20.79 13.17
N LEU A 986 -22.99 20.21 13.89
CA LEU A 986 -23.79 19.08 13.41
C LEU A 986 -25.07 19.57 12.70
N CYS A 987 -25.42 18.93 11.58
CA CYS A 987 -26.62 19.27 10.80
C CYS A 987 -27.91 18.68 11.40
N ASP A 988 -29.06 19.29 11.08
CA ASP A 988 -30.40 18.96 11.61
C ASP A 988 -30.86 17.49 11.46
N SER A 989 -30.18 16.68 10.64
CA SER A 989 -30.44 15.23 10.54
C SER A 989 -29.60 14.36 11.50
N CYS A 990 -28.82 15.00 12.37
CA CYS A 990 -27.94 14.36 13.36
C CYS A 990 -28.23 14.84 14.81
N GLN A 991 -29.29 15.63 15.01
CA GLN A 991 -29.88 16.03 16.29
C GLN A 991 -31.33 15.54 16.41
#